data_AF-A0A6A6M7G4-F1
#
_entry.id   AF-A0A6A6M7G4-F1
#
_cell.length_a   1.000
_cell.length_b   1.000
_cell.length_c   1.000
_cell.angle_alpha   90.00
_cell.angle_beta   90.00
_cell.angle_gamma   90.00
#
_symmetry.space_group_name_H-M   'P 1'
#
loop_
_entity.id
_entity.type
_entity.pdbx_description
1 polymer ?
#
loop_
_entity_poly.entity_id
_entity_poly.type
_entity_poly.pdbx_seq_one_letter_code
_entity_poly.pdbx_strand_id
1 'polypeptide(L)'
;MFERKNPDDHWFCSNKCEDIFSGLKKLLGRSIVVGADNLIWTLLKPMGSDNDDLQDLSAINDLLDLALEVMHECFEPVKEAYNGRDIVEDVIFNRGSDLNRLNFRGFYTVLLERDDEILTVANVRVLGDKVAEVPFVATRFEYRRLGMCRILMSELEKHLMNLGVERLVLPSASSMVDAWINGFGFSMMTDFDIRTELRIQCPEFSRPLESLMSKGEGGLVWAGLLAYGTREQFKFEEAPQSPESLATRDFSASGLSSRTAGDWDSKLEDSQVDEAESTLKEALSLNYEEARALLGRLEYQRGNFDAALQVFQGIDVRSLTPKMIKAIAERTRQRKPRSKGDIVPATVMSMRSVSLLLEAILLKAKSLEELGHCREAAKECRIILDIVESALPNGMPEGVGEDCKLEEMFHKALEFLPILWTKAGLIDEAIIAYRRALVMPWNLDPLRLAGVQKDLASILLFGAVEAKLPPHLQTWGPGSPNSSTEEAILLLLVLMNKVAYGEIEWDEEIMDHLTYALSIIGQFELLAEHVEQVRPGVYNRADRWYFLALCYSAAGQNETALNLLKKVSGFSESKHKPHISSYLLGAKLCSEDPKHAHDGINFSHKIINLANHQSQHFMGEAHKLLGVCYGNAARICLSDSERILLHKESLNSLSHAALNRQEDPEVLYSLALENTLQRNLDAAFDNAVMYTETMAGNSVRGWKLLSLIVSAQQRFRDAEIVVDLALDESGRIDQFELLRLKAVLQIAQEQPKLAIETYRILLSLIQAQRDLQDKNPVLALIFESEALAERNLELAVWQDLAAIYSKLGSCPDAKICMDKAKLLDFHSPRSWHTTGVFFEAQSLHKEALVSFSVSLSIDPDYVPSIVSTADVLMKLGKQSFPVARSFLMNALRLDPTNHQAWFSLGLISKMEGSLQQAADFFQAAYELKLSAPAQSLV
;
A
#
# COMPACT_ATOMS: atom_id res chain seq x y z
N MET A 1 -9.61 17.65 -14.03
CA MET A 1 -9.70 18.80 -14.96
C MET A 1 -8.50 18.78 -15.88
N PHE A 2 -8.68 19.07 -17.17
CA PHE A 2 -7.60 19.11 -18.16
C PHE A 2 -6.78 20.39 -18.00
N GLU A 3 -5.48 20.31 -17.69
CA GLU A 3 -4.60 21.49 -17.63
C GLU A 3 -3.52 21.42 -18.72
N ARG A 4 -3.41 22.51 -19.48
CA ARG A 4 -2.51 22.68 -20.64
C ARG A 4 -1.23 23.38 -20.21
N LYS A 5 -0.13 22.99 -20.84
CA LYS A 5 1.24 23.46 -20.64
C LYS A 5 1.44 24.84 -21.30
N ASN A 6 1.83 25.87 -20.54
CA ASN A 6 2.41 27.13 -21.06
C ASN A 6 3.93 27.15 -20.71
N PRO A 7 4.79 27.88 -21.46
CA PRO A 7 6.22 27.63 -21.52
C PRO A 7 7.08 28.20 -20.36
N ASP A 8 6.49 28.90 -19.39
CA ASP A 8 7.21 29.56 -18.27
C ASP A 8 6.92 28.93 -16.89
N ASP A 9 6.75 27.61 -16.84
CA ASP A 9 6.69 26.79 -15.60
C ASP A 9 5.68 27.20 -14.50
N HIS A 10 4.72 28.07 -14.82
CA HIS A 10 3.61 28.41 -13.91
C HIS A 10 2.34 27.67 -14.33
N TRP A 11 1.90 26.76 -13.45
CA TRP A 11 0.70 25.96 -13.63
C TRP A 11 -0.48 26.74 -13.05
N PHE A 12 -1.47 27.08 -13.88
CA PHE A 12 -2.66 27.82 -13.46
C PHE A 12 -3.90 26.95 -13.52
N CYS A 13 -4.70 27.01 -12.46
CA CYS A 13 -5.98 26.32 -12.32
C CYS A 13 -7.02 26.68 -13.38
N SER A 14 -6.97 27.90 -13.89
CA SER A 14 -7.91 28.44 -14.86
C SER A 14 -7.35 29.67 -15.57
N ASN A 15 -7.95 30.05 -16.69
CA ASN A 15 -7.61 31.31 -17.38
C ASN A 15 -7.76 32.53 -16.47
N LYS A 16 -8.73 32.52 -15.54
CA LYS A 16 -8.87 33.58 -14.53
C LYS A 16 -7.67 33.63 -13.58
N CYS A 17 -7.16 32.48 -13.15
CA CYS A 17 -5.96 32.40 -12.31
C CYS A 17 -4.73 32.98 -13.03
N GLU A 18 -4.61 32.74 -14.35
CA GLU A 18 -3.55 33.30 -15.21
C GLU A 18 -3.71 34.83 -15.38
N ASP A 19 -4.94 35.31 -15.60
CA ASP A 19 -5.25 36.74 -15.70
C ASP A 19 -4.91 37.49 -14.40
N ILE A 20 -5.30 36.94 -13.24
CA ILE A 20 -4.96 37.48 -11.91
C ILE A 20 -3.45 37.57 -11.73
N PHE A 21 -2.72 36.49 -12.04
CA PHE A 21 -1.26 36.45 -11.90
C PHE A 21 -0.58 37.49 -12.81
N SER A 22 -1.02 37.59 -14.07
CA SER A 22 -0.50 38.58 -15.02
C SER A 22 -0.79 40.02 -14.57
N GLY A 23 -1.96 40.24 -13.95
CA GLY A 23 -2.36 41.52 -13.38
C GLY A 23 -1.55 41.92 -12.15
N LEU A 24 -1.30 40.97 -11.23
CA LEU A 24 -0.41 41.18 -10.09
C LEU A 24 1.02 41.49 -10.55
N LYS A 25 1.54 40.77 -11.55
CA LYS A 25 2.87 41.03 -12.13
C LYS A 25 2.99 42.44 -12.72
N LYS A 26 1.90 43.01 -13.24
CA LYS A 26 1.85 44.40 -13.73
C LYS A 26 1.82 45.44 -12.60
N LEU A 27 1.35 45.08 -11.40
CA LEU A 27 1.29 45.97 -10.23
C LEU A 27 2.59 45.94 -9.41
N LEU A 28 3.40 44.89 -9.53
CA LEU A 28 4.69 44.76 -8.84
C LEU A 28 5.61 45.96 -9.12
N GLY A 29 6.14 46.57 -8.05
CA GLY A 29 7.10 47.66 -8.10
C GLY A 29 6.53 49.01 -8.55
N ARG A 30 5.22 49.14 -8.77
CA ARG A 30 4.60 50.41 -9.16
C ARG A 30 4.11 51.19 -7.94
N SER A 31 4.59 52.41 -7.81
CA SER A 31 4.12 53.40 -6.82
C SER A 31 2.81 54.05 -7.29
N ILE A 32 1.71 53.79 -6.57
CA ILE A 32 0.37 54.31 -6.87
C ILE A 32 0.06 55.42 -5.87
N VAL A 33 -0.18 56.64 -6.35
CA VAL A 33 -0.53 57.77 -5.46
C VAL A 33 -1.99 57.65 -5.02
N VAL A 34 -2.23 57.64 -3.70
CA VAL A 34 -3.55 57.45 -3.07
C VAL A 34 -3.99 58.73 -2.37
N GLY A 35 -5.04 59.38 -2.89
CA GLY A 35 -5.66 60.55 -2.26
C GLY A 35 -4.87 61.86 -2.42
N ALA A 36 -5.13 62.84 -1.54
CA ALA A 36 -4.61 64.21 -1.63
C ALA A 36 -3.35 64.49 -0.79
N ASP A 37 -2.89 63.52 0.00
CA ASP A 37 -1.89 63.70 1.08
C ASP A 37 -0.51 63.05 0.75
N ASN A 38 -0.08 63.05 -0.51
CA ASN A 38 1.20 62.45 -0.97
C ASN A 38 1.43 60.98 -0.52
N LEU A 39 0.35 60.21 -0.29
CA LEU A 39 0.47 58.80 0.07
C LEU A 39 0.79 57.94 -1.16
N ILE A 40 1.75 57.04 -1.02
CA ILE A 40 2.17 56.11 -2.07
C ILE A 40 1.85 54.70 -1.62
N TRP A 41 1.15 53.94 -2.47
CA TRP A 41 0.86 52.53 -2.27
C TRP A 41 1.69 51.70 -3.24
N THR A 42 2.42 50.71 -2.72
CA THR A 42 3.35 49.90 -3.52
C THR A 42 3.17 48.42 -3.22
N LEU A 43 3.13 47.58 -4.26
CA LEU A 43 3.11 46.11 -4.14
C LEU A 43 4.49 45.55 -4.46
N LEU A 44 5.09 44.83 -3.51
CA LEU A 44 6.41 44.25 -3.61
C LEU A 44 6.37 42.72 -3.53
N LYS A 45 7.33 42.09 -4.19
CA LYS A 45 7.62 40.66 -4.05
C LYS A 45 9.12 40.44 -4.27
N PRO A 46 9.81 39.72 -3.37
CA PRO A 46 11.20 39.34 -3.58
C PRO A 46 11.29 38.46 -4.83
N MET A 47 12.09 38.89 -5.81
CA MET A 47 12.32 38.15 -7.05
C MET A 47 13.41 37.09 -6.83
N GLY A 48 13.16 35.86 -7.27
CA GLY A 48 14.18 34.82 -7.40
C GLY A 48 15.15 35.13 -8.55
N SER A 49 16.31 34.47 -8.54
CA SER A 49 17.50 34.66 -9.40
C SER A 49 17.32 34.54 -10.92
N ASP A 50 16.10 34.55 -11.45
CA ASP A 50 15.83 34.20 -12.85
C ASP A 50 15.57 35.40 -13.78
N ASN A 51 15.71 36.65 -13.31
CA ASN A 51 15.68 37.84 -14.16
C ASN A 51 16.96 38.68 -13.99
N ASP A 52 17.59 39.01 -15.12
CA ASP A 52 18.96 39.54 -15.29
C ASP A 52 19.17 41.03 -14.92
N ASP A 53 18.26 41.68 -14.19
CA ASP A 53 18.35 43.11 -13.86
C ASP A 53 18.82 43.33 -12.40
N LEU A 54 20.13 43.25 -12.20
CA LEU A 54 20.83 43.31 -10.90
C LEU A 54 20.71 44.65 -10.14
N GLN A 55 20.19 45.73 -10.72
CA GLN A 55 20.11 47.06 -10.07
C GLN A 55 18.80 47.31 -9.30
N ASP A 56 17.67 46.71 -9.70
CA ASP A 56 16.38 46.91 -9.03
C ASP A 56 16.18 45.95 -7.83
N LEU A 57 16.92 44.84 -7.80
CA LEU A 57 16.84 43.83 -6.74
C LEU A 57 17.36 44.32 -5.37
N SER A 58 18.37 45.20 -5.34
CA SER A 58 18.89 45.71 -4.05
C SER A 58 17.91 46.68 -3.40
N ALA A 59 17.34 47.61 -4.17
CA ALA A 59 16.38 48.59 -3.67
C ALA A 59 15.10 47.92 -3.14
N ILE A 60 14.60 46.88 -3.81
CA ILE A 60 13.42 46.12 -3.34
C ILE A 60 13.73 45.38 -2.03
N ASN A 61 14.92 44.79 -1.90
CA ASN A 61 15.31 44.12 -0.66
C ASN A 61 15.47 45.11 0.50
N ASP A 62 16.05 46.29 0.26
CA ASP A 62 16.17 47.36 1.27
C ASP A 62 14.78 47.84 1.76
N LEU A 63 13.80 47.95 0.86
CA LEU A 63 12.40 48.26 1.18
C LEU A 63 11.71 47.12 1.97
N LEU A 64 12.00 45.86 1.65
CA LEU A 64 11.48 44.71 2.38
C LEU A 64 12.09 44.58 3.78
N ASP A 65 13.37 44.92 3.95
CA ASP A 65 14.03 45.03 5.27
C ASP A 65 13.36 46.11 6.13
N LEU A 66 13.09 47.29 5.55
CA LEU A 66 12.38 48.36 6.25
C LEU A 66 10.93 47.97 6.59
N ALA A 67 10.29 47.17 5.74
CA ALA A 67 8.97 46.61 6.02
C ALA A 67 8.98 45.58 7.17
N LEU A 68 10.05 44.78 7.28
CA LEU A 68 10.27 43.85 8.39
C LEU A 68 10.42 44.59 9.72
N GLU A 69 11.11 45.74 9.74
CA GLU A 69 11.21 46.59 10.94
C GLU A 69 9.83 47.04 11.45
N VAL A 70 8.96 47.53 10.56
CA VAL A 70 7.58 47.94 10.91
C VAL A 70 6.75 46.77 11.43
N MET A 71 6.99 45.57 10.89
CA MET A 71 6.32 44.35 11.34
C MET A 71 6.78 43.94 12.73
N HIS A 72 8.07 44.04 13.04
CA HIS A 72 8.61 43.75 14.38
C HIS A 72 8.26 44.80 15.44
N GLU A 73 7.89 46.03 15.05
CA GLU A 73 7.24 46.97 15.98
C GLU A 73 5.86 46.46 16.46
N CYS A 74 5.13 45.75 15.60
CA CYS A 74 3.75 45.34 15.86
C CYS A 74 3.61 43.89 16.35
N PHE A 75 4.54 43.02 15.96
CA PHE A 75 4.53 41.58 16.23
C PHE A 75 5.84 41.16 16.89
N GLU A 76 5.76 40.41 18.00
CA GLU A 76 6.96 39.81 18.59
C GLU A 76 7.58 38.77 17.63
N PRO A 77 8.90 38.76 17.43
CA PRO A 77 9.57 37.84 16.53
C PRO A 77 9.43 36.40 17.04
N VAL A 78 8.77 35.54 16.25
CA VAL A 78 8.55 34.14 16.62
C VAL A 78 9.50 33.25 15.86
N LYS A 79 10.48 32.73 16.59
CA LYS A 79 11.49 31.82 16.07
C LYS A 79 10.99 30.38 16.08
N GLU A 80 11.07 29.71 14.94
CA GLU A 80 10.71 28.31 14.84
C GLU A 80 11.70 27.41 15.60
N ALA A 81 11.18 26.39 16.30
CA ALA A 81 11.96 25.52 17.18
C ALA A 81 13.06 24.69 16.46
N TYR A 82 12.93 24.44 15.16
CA TYR A 82 13.84 23.57 14.40
C TYR A 82 15.02 24.33 13.77
N ASN A 83 14.80 25.53 13.24
CA ASN A 83 15.81 26.31 12.51
C ASN A 83 16.18 27.65 13.19
N GLY A 84 15.43 28.07 14.22
CA GLY A 84 15.63 29.35 14.91
C GLY A 84 15.33 30.60 14.08
N ARG A 85 14.69 30.45 12.90
CA ARG A 85 14.37 31.54 11.97
C ARG A 85 13.03 32.19 12.31
N ASP A 86 12.92 33.47 11.99
CA ASP A 86 11.71 34.25 12.21
C ASP A 86 10.67 33.99 11.12
N ILE A 87 9.47 33.60 11.53
CA ILE A 87 8.36 33.30 10.62
C ILE A 87 7.94 34.56 9.84
N VAL A 88 7.97 35.75 10.45
CA VAL A 88 7.58 37.00 9.77
C VAL A 88 8.60 37.35 8.69
N GLU A 89 9.88 37.15 8.96
CA GLU A 89 10.97 37.30 7.99
C GLU A 89 10.78 36.32 6.81
N ASP A 90 10.49 35.05 7.09
CA ASP A 90 10.30 34.05 6.05
C ASP A 90 9.07 34.33 5.14
N VAL A 91 8.01 34.95 5.69
CA VAL A 91 6.83 35.43 4.92
C VAL A 91 7.20 36.59 3.99
N ILE A 92 7.87 37.62 4.51
CA ILE A 92 8.24 38.81 3.74
C ILE A 92 9.20 38.45 2.61
N PHE A 93 10.16 37.55 2.88
CA PHE A 93 11.17 37.11 1.91
C PHE A 93 10.77 35.92 1.04
N ASN A 94 9.52 35.43 1.12
CA ASN A 94 9.02 34.26 0.38
C ASN A 94 9.92 33.02 0.46
N ARG A 95 10.48 32.72 1.63
CA ARG A 95 11.43 31.61 1.75
C ARG A 95 10.69 30.27 1.59
N GLY A 96 11.17 29.47 0.64
CA GLY A 96 10.63 28.13 0.39
C GLY A 96 11.27 27.07 1.28
N SER A 97 10.50 26.03 1.61
CA SER A 97 10.95 24.84 2.33
C SER A 97 10.29 23.58 1.75
N ASP A 98 10.98 22.45 1.82
CA ASP A 98 10.44 21.13 1.44
C ASP A 98 9.40 20.61 2.44
N LEU A 99 9.36 21.19 3.64
CA LEU A 99 8.31 20.96 4.62
C LEU A 99 7.15 21.91 4.32
N ASN A 100 6.00 21.37 3.92
CA ASN A 100 4.84 22.18 3.53
C ASN A 100 4.39 23.22 4.58
N ARG A 101 4.52 22.90 5.88
CA ARG A 101 4.20 23.81 6.99
C ARG A 101 5.13 25.04 7.10
N LEU A 102 6.24 25.06 6.35
CA LEU A 102 7.26 26.11 6.32
C LEU A 102 7.51 26.66 4.92
N ASN A 103 6.58 26.41 4.00
CA ASN A 103 6.71 26.89 2.63
C ASN A 103 6.00 28.24 2.47
N PHE A 104 6.72 29.33 2.67
CA PHE A 104 6.20 30.71 2.60
C PHE A 104 6.20 31.29 1.17
N ARG A 105 6.20 30.46 0.13
CA ARG A 105 6.17 30.94 -1.25
C ARG A 105 4.78 31.48 -1.64
N GLY A 106 4.75 32.65 -2.26
CA GLY A 106 3.55 33.21 -2.90
C GLY A 106 2.93 34.41 -2.19
N PHE A 107 3.57 34.93 -1.15
CA PHE A 107 3.19 36.19 -0.50
C PHE A 107 3.67 37.41 -1.29
N TYR A 108 2.89 38.47 -1.16
CA TYR A 108 3.18 39.82 -1.64
C TYR A 108 3.17 40.75 -0.44
N THR A 109 4.07 41.72 -0.42
CA THR A 109 4.16 42.74 0.64
C THR A 109 3.63 44.05 0.09
N VAL A 110 2.64 44.62 0.75
CA VAL A 110 1.99 45.89 0.40
C VAL A 110 2.48 46.97 1.35
N LEU A 111 2.94 48.09 0.81
CA LEU A 111 3.44 49.23 1.57
C LEU A 111 2.56 50.45 1.33
N LEU A 112 2.36 51.24 2.39
CA LEU A 112 1.81 52.59 2.32
C LEU A 112 2.86 53.57 2.87
N GLU A 113 3.35 54.45 2.02
CA GLU A 113 4.43 55.39 2.29
C GLU A 113 3.95 56.85 2.22
N ARG A 114 4.59 57.75 2.96
CA ARG A 114 4.43 59.21 2.86
C ARG A 114 5.80 59.86 3.00
N ASP A 115 6.18 60.70 2.04
CA ASP A 115 7.44 61.45 2.07
C ASP A 115 8.67 60.55 2.38
N ASP A 116 8.74 59.38 1.73
CA ASP A 116 9.76 58.32 1.89
C ASP A 116 9.76 57.57 3.25
N GLU A 117 8.72 57.71 4.06
CA GLU A 117 8.52 56.94 5.31
C GLU A 117 7.41 55.88 5.16
N ILE A 118 7.71 54.61 5.50
CA ILE A 118 6.71 53.52 5.53
C ILE A 118 5.79 53.68 6.75
N LEU A 119 4.49 53.86 6.51
CA LEU A 119 3.48 54.04 7.53
C LEU A 119 2.79 52.73 7.93
N THR A 120 2.45 51.91 6.93
CA THR A 120 1.69 50.66 7.11
C THR A 120 2.18 49.59 6.12
N VAL A 121 2.29 48.35 6.61
CA VAL A 121 2.70 47.18 5.85
C VAL A 121 1.61 46.11 5.95
N ALA A 122 1.32 45.40 4.86
CA ALA A 122 0.48 44.21 4.89
C ALA A 122 1.06 43.08 4.03
N ASN A 123 0.90 41.84 4.47
CA ASN A 123 1.28 40.66 3.69
C ASN A 123 0.01 40.02 3.13
N VAL A 124 0.03 39.67 1.84
CA VAL A 124 -1.13 39.17 1.11
C VAL A 124 -0.74 37.98 0.25
N ARG A 125 -1.57 36.94 0.23
CA ARG A 125 -1.42 35.78 -0.64
C ARG A 125 -2.74 35.51 -1.36
N VAL A 126 -2.68 35.38 -2.68
CA VAL A 126 -3.87 35.17 -3.52
C VAL A 126 -4.02 33.68 -3.83
N LEU A 127 -5.18 33.12 -3.50
CA LEU A 127 -5.52 31.70 -3.63
C LEU A 127 -6.61 31.52 -4.69
N GLY A 128 -6.22 31.60 -5.96
CA GLY A 128 -7.14 31.50 -7.10
C GLY A 128 -8.03 32.75 -7.25
N ASP A 129 -9.19 32.59 -7.88
CA ASP A 129 -10.16 33.67 -8.11
C ASP A 129 -11.13 33.90 -6.94
N LYS A 130 -11.14 32.99 -5.95
CA LYS A 130 -12.13 33.04 -4.86
C LYS A 130 -11.66 33.77 -3.61
N VAL A 131 -10.42 33.57 -3.17
CA VAL A 131 -9.96 34.03 -1.85
C VAL A 131 -8.56 34.63 -1.93
N ALA A 132 -8.35 35.77 -1.26
CA ALA A 132 -7.04 36.28 -0.90
C ALA A 132 -6.90 36.35 0.63
N GLU A 133 -5.79 35.83 1.15
CA GLU A 133 -5.44 35.80 2.56
C GLU A 133 -4.54 37.00 2.92
N VAL A 134 -4.83 37.67 4.03
CA VAL A 134 -3.99 38.75 4.58
C VAL A 134 -3.57 38.37 6.01
N PRO A 135 -2.49 37.59 6.19
CA PRO A 135 -2.10 37.09 7.52
C PRO A 135 -1.60 38.18 8.47
N PHE A 136 -0.97 39.23 7.95
CA PHE A 136 -0.35 40.27 8.78
C PHE A 136 -0.63 41.67 8.23
N VAL A 137 -0.94 42.59 9.15
CA VAL A 137 -1.06 44.02 8.88
C VAL A 137 -0.45 44.78 10.07
N ALA A 138 0.51 45.65 9.79
CA ALA A 138 1.22 46.45 10.78
C ALA A 138 1.14 47.94 10.44
N THR A 139 0.85 48.78 11.43
CA THR A 139 0.94 50.25 11.32
C THR A 139 1.87 50.76 12.41
N ARG A 140 2.87 51.56 12.02
CA ARG A 140 3.79 52.23 12.95
C ARG A 140 3.03 52.92 14.08
N PHE A 141 3.55 52.84 15.30
CA PHE A 141 2.85 53.30 16.51
C PHE A 141 2.37 54.76 16.42
N GLU A 142 3.19 55.63 15.83
CA GLU A 142 2.94 57.06 15.68
C GLU A 142 1.74 57.39 14.77
N TYR A 143 1.39 56.46 13.86
CA TYR A 143 0.35 56.64 12.86
C TYR A 143 -0.93 55.81 13.14
N ARG A 144 -0.99 55.12 14.29
CA ARG A 144 -2.19 54.38 14.70
C ARG A 144 -3.35 55.33 14.97
N ARG A 145 -4.57 54.89 14.66
CA ARG A 145 -5.83 55.67 14.76
C ARG A 145 -5.94 56.89 13.83
N LEU A 146 -4.98 57.11 12.93
CA LEU A 146 -5.06 58.14 11.88
C LEU A 146 -5.69 57.64 10.57
N GLY A 147 -6.22 56.40 10.56
CA GLY A 147 -6.89 55.82 9.40
C GLY A 147 -5.98 55.20 8.33
N MET A 148 -4.66 55.16 8.54
CA MET A 148 -3.69 54.66 7.55
C MET A 148 -3.91 53.19 7.16
N CYS A 149 -4.16 52.31 8.12
CA CYS A 149 -4.52 50.91 7.86
C CYS A 149 -5.78 50.78 6.97
N ARG A 150 -6.78 51.65 7.18
CA ARG A 150 -8.01 51.66 6.37
C ARG A 150 -7.74 52.05 4.92
N ILE A 151 -6.84 53.01 4.71
CA ILE A 151 -6.45 53.43 3.35
C ILE A 151 -5.73 52.28 2.63
N LEU A 152 -4.76 51.63 3.29
CA LEU A 152 -4.04 50.49 2.71
C LEU A 152 -5.00 49.35 2.34
N MET A 153 -5.86 48.94 3.27
CA MET A 153 -6.80 47.84 3.05
C MET A 153 -7.85 48.14 1.97
N SER A 154 -8.35 49.38 1.91
CA SER A 154 -9.35 49.77 0.92
C SER A 154 -8.78 49.79 -0.51
N GLU A 155 -7.53 50.25 -0.69
CA GLU A 155 -6.88 50.18 -2.01
C GLU A 155 -6.47 48.74 -2.36
N LEU A 156 -6.02 47.93 -1.40
CA LEU A 156 -5.75 46.51 -1.61
C LEU A 156 -7.01 45.78 -2.10
N GLU A 157 -8.13 45.96 -1.41
CA GLU A 157 -9.42 45.36 -1.77
C GLU A 157 -9.83 45.77 -3.19
N LYS A 158 -9.75 47.06 -3.51
CA LYS A 158 -10.07 47.61 -4.84
C LYS A 158 -9.18 47.04 -5.94
N HIS A 159 -7.88 46.88 -5.71
CA HIS A 159 -6.96 46.31 -6.70
C HIS A 159 -7.22 44.82 -6.91
N LEU A 160 -7.46 44.04 -5.85
CA LEU A 160 -7.76 42.62 -5.97
C LEU A 160 -9.14 42.36 -6.60
N MET A 161 -10.15 43.19 -6.31
CA MET A 161 -11.46 43.14 -6.97
C MET A 161 -11.35 43.37 -8.47
N ASN A 162 -10.58 44.38 -8.91
CA ASN A 162 -10.36 44.66 -10.32
C ASN A 162 -9.65 43.51 -11.05
N LEU A 163 -8.90 42.69 -10.33
CA LEU A 163 -8.26 41.49 -10.86
C LEU A 163 -9.18 40.25 -10.86
N GLY A 164 -10.35 40.31 -10.22
CA GLY A 164 -11.33 39.23 -10.20
C GLY A 164 -11.27 38.33 -8.98
N VAL A 165 -10.65 38.76 -7.87
CA VAL A 165 -10.69 38.05 -6.58
C VAL A 165 -11.99 38.34 -5.85
N GLU A 166 -12.74 37.30 -5.46
CA GLU A 166 -14.09 37.44 -4.91
C GLU A 166 -14.14 37.80 -3.42
N ARG A 167 -13.16 37.36 -2.60
CA ARG A 167 -13.16 37.56 -1.14
C ARG A 167 -11.78 37.82 -0.57
N LEU A 168 -11.75 38.58 0.52
CA LEU A 168 -10.56 38.81 1.33
C LEU A 168 -10.76 38.26 2.74
N VAL A 169 -9.79 37.49 3.22
CA VAL A 169 -9.86 36.76 4.50
C VAL A 169 -8.62 37.06 5.33
N LEU A 170 -8.79 37.25 6.64
CA LEU A 170 -7.68 37.47 7.56
C LEU A 170 -7.87 36.74 8.90
N PRO A 171 -6.78 36.27 9.53
CA PRO A 171 -6.79 35.77 10.90
C PRO A 171 -6.79 36.95 11.89
N SER A 172 -7.68 36.92 12.87
CA SER A 172 -7.74 37.93 13.95
C SER A 172 -7.63 37.27 15.32
N ALA A 173 -6.89 37.92 16.22
CA ALA A 173 -6.98 37.65 17.65
C ALA A 173 -8.40 38.00 18.15
N SER A 174 -8.93 37.23 19.10
CA SER A 174 -10.28 37.43 19.66
C SER A 174 -10.53 38.86 20.16
N SER A 175 -9.50 39.53 20.69
CA SER A 175 -9.55 40.91 21.19
C SER A 175 -9.71 41.98 20.10
N MET A 176 -9.42 41.66 18.84
CA MET A 176 -9.42 42.61 17.71
C MET A 176 -10.55 42.34 16.70
N VAL A 177 -11.33 41.27 16.87
CA VAL A 177 -12.42 40.88 15.95
C VAL A 177 -13.45 42.01 15.78
N ASP A 178 -13.87 42.63 16.89
CA ASP A 178 -14.85 43.73 16.85
C ASP A 178 -14.35 44.95 16.09
N ALA A 179 -13.03 45.19 16.05
CA ALA A 179 -12.44 46.27 15.29
C ALA A 179 -12.49 45.99 13.78
N TRP A 180 -12.29 44.74 13.36
CA TRP A 180 -12.40 44.31 11.97
C TRP A 180 -13.85 44.30 11.47
N ILE A 181 -14.78 43.82 12.30
CA ILE A 181 -16.22 43.78 11.96
C ILE A 181 -16.78 45.20 11.87
N ASN A 182 -16.64 46.01 12.93
CA ASN A 182 -17.28 47.33 12.99
C ASN A 182 -16.51 48.41 12.22
N GLY A 183 -15.18 48.30 12.11
CA GLY A 183 -14.32 49.30 11.49
C GLY A 183 -14.10 49.08 9.98
N PHE A 184 -14.04 47.82 9.54
CA PHE A 184 -13.68 47.43 8.18
C PHE A 184 -14.76 46.61 7.45
N GLY A 185 -15.84 46.20 8.13
CA GLY A 185 -17.00 45.55 7.52
C GLY A 185 -16.86 44.03 7.32
N PHE A 186 -15.87 43.39 7.95
CA PHE A 186 -15.70 41.95 7.88
C PHE A 186 -16.83 41.20 8.61
N SER A 187 -17.07 39.96 8.21
CA SER A 187 -17.97 39.02 8.88
C SER A 187 -17.19 37.81 9.42
N MET A 188 -17.61 37.27 10.56
CA MET A 188 -16.99 36.07 11.13
C MET A 188 -17.28 34.85 10.24
N MET A 189 -16.25 34.08 9.91
CA MET A 189 -16.41 32.85 9.11
C MET A 189 -16.85 31.68 9.99
N THR A 190 -17.71 30.81 9.48
CA THR A 190 -18.11 29.59 10.19
C THR A 190 -17.08 28.48 10.01
N ASP A 191 -17.12 27.47 10.89
CA ASP A 191 -16.26 26.28 10.81
C ASP A 191 -16.44 25.50 9.49
N PHE A 192 -17.62 25.64 8.86
CA PHE A 192 -17.91 25.11 7.54
C PHE A 192 -17.16 25.88 6.45
N ASP A 193 -17.24 27.21 6.44
CA ASP A 193 -16.55 28.07 5.47
C ASP A 193 -15.03 27.90 5.53
N ILE A 194 -14.48 27.75 6.74
CA ILE A 194 -13.05 27.46 6.96
C ILE A 194 -12.68 26.10 6.35
N ARG A 195 -13.52 25.07 6.52
CA ARG A 195 -13.25 23.72 5.97
C ARG A 195 -13.41 23.63 4.47
N THR A 196 -14.37 24.34 3.87
CA THR A 196 -14.64 24.29 2.44
C THR A 196 -13.80 25.26 1.62
N GLU A 197 -13.52 26.46 2.13
CA GLU A 197 -12.86 27.50 1.34
C GLU A 197 -11.38 27.63 1.66
N LEU A 198 -10.98 27.51 2.93
CA LEU A 198 -9.57 27.59 3.32
C LEU A 198 -8.88 26.22 3.29
N ARG A 199 -9.55 25.12 3.68
CA ARG A 199 -8.90 23.79 3.80
C ARG A 199 -8.73 23.03 2.49
N ILE A 200 -9.58 23.29 1.48
CA ILE A 200 -9.46 22.70 0.13
C ILE A 200 -8.29 23.32 -0.64
N GLN A 201 -7.87 24.56 -0.30
CA GLN A 201 -6.78 25.28 -0.98
C GLN A 201 -5.54 25.55 -0.10
N CYS A 202 -5.65 25.46 1.23
CA CYS A 202 -4.58 25.70 2.21
C CYS A 202 -4.69 24.74 3.42
N PRO A 203 -4.19 23.51 3.35
CA PRO A 203 -4.15 22.62 4.52
C PRO A 203 -3.08 23.00 5.57
N GLU A 204 -2.15 23.93 5.26
CA GLU A 204 -0.80 23.87 5.86
C GLU A 204 -0.27 25.16 6.52
N PHE A 205 -1.02 26.27 6.52
CA PHE A 205 -0.60 27.53 7.17
C PHE A 205 -1.36 27.93 8.44
N SER A 206 -2.49 27.29 8.75
CA SER A 206 -3.28 27.66 9.93
C SER A 206 -2.57 27.29 11.24
N ARG A 207 -1.78 26.21 11.26
CA ARG A 207 -1.14 25.69 12.48
C ARG A 207 0.05 26.53 12.99
N PRO A 208 0.94 27.09 12.15
CA PRO A 208 2.00 27.98 12.64
C PRO A 208 1.45 29.32 13.18
N LEU A 209 0.44 29.91 12.53
CA LEU A 209 -0.24 31.14 12.99
C LEU A 209 -1.02 30.93 14.29
N GLU A 210 -1.66 29.76 14.45
CA GLU A 210 -2.24 29.29 15.72
C GLU A 210 -1.18 29.30 16.84
N SER A 211 0.02 28.77 16.60
CA SER A 211 1.11 28.78 17.58
C SER A 211 1.75 30.17 17.80
N LEU A 212 1.71 31.06 16.81
CA LEU A 212 2.29 32.41 16.86
C LEU A 212 1.48 33.32 17.78
N MET A 213 0.14 33.21 17.72
CA MET A 213 -0.77 34.07 18.48
C MET A 213 -1.35 33.40 19.73
N SER A 214 -1.16 32.09 19.93
CA SER A 214 -1.60 31.37 21.15
C SER A 214 -0.82 31.68 22.43
N LYS A 215 0.12 32.63 22.40
CA LYS A 215 0.71 33.17 23.64
C LYS A 215 -0.13 34.30 24.26
N GLY A 216 -1.13 34.81 23.55
CA GLY A 216 -2.19 35.63 24.14
C GLY A 216 -3.37 34.76 24.55
N GLU A 217 -3.88 34.92 25.76
CA GLU A 217 -5.08 34.23 26.26
C GLU A 217 -6.31 34.63 25.41
N GLY A 218 -6.57 33.90 24.32
CA GLY A 218 -7.72 34.12 23.45
C GLY A 218 -7.60 33.37 22.12
N GLY A 219 -8.57 32.50 21.83
CA GLY A 219 -8.59 31.73 20.58
C GLY A 219 -8.57 32.58 19.31
N LEU A 220 -8.10 32.00 18.21
CA LEU A 220 -7.98 32.62 16.90
C LEU A 220 -9.33 32.57 16.16
N VAL A 221 -9.74 33.69 15.56
CA VAL A 221 -11.01 33.81 14.81
C VAL A 221 -10.72 34.31 13.40
N TRP A 222 -11.28 33.63 12.40
CA TRP A 222 -11.18 34.05 11.00
C TRP A 222 -12.33 35.00 10.63
N ALA A 223 -11.99 36.08 9.93
CA ALA A 223 -12.95 37.05 9.42
C ALA A 223 -12.82 37.21 7.89
N GLY A 224 -13.94 37.25 7.18
CA GLY A 224 -14.01 37.38 5.72
C GLY A 224 -14.89 38.54 5.25
N LEU A 225 -14.49 39.21 4.17
CA LEU A 225 -15.21 40.32 3.52
C LEU A 225 -15.66 39.91 2.11
N LEU A 226 -16.95 40.12 1.79
CA LEU A 226 -17.57 39.79 0.49
C LEU A 226 -17.52 41.00 -0.45
N ALA A 227 -16.98 40.81 -1.66
CA ALA A 227 -16.60 41.92 -2.54
C ALA A 227 -17.59 42.23 -3.70
N TYR A 228 -18.87 41.83 -3.62
CA TYR A 228 -19.88 42.27 -4.61
C TYR A 228 -20.68 43.47 -4.10
N GLY A 229 -20.37 44.64 -4.65
CA GLY A 229 -21.02 45.90 -4.35
C GLY A 229 -22.49 45.93 -4.77
N THR A 230 -23.37 45.75 -3.79
CA THR A 230 -24.57 46.59 -3.61
C THR A 230 -24.66 46.89 -2.14
N ARG A 231 -24.68 48.19 -1.80
CA ARG A 231 -25.13 48.70 -0.50
C ARG A 231 -26.65 48.55 -0.44
N GLU A 232 -27.10 47.31 -0.60
CA GLU A 232 -28.41 46.79 -0.23
C GLU A 232 -28.12 45.80 0.88
N GLN A 233 -28.91 45.81 1.94
CA GLN A 233 -28.86 44.78 2.96
C GLN A 233 -29.19 43.43 2.31
N PHE A 234 -28.19 42.76 1.73
CA PHE A 234 -28.24 41.35 1.40
C PHE A 234 -28.26 40.60 2.72
N LYS A 235 -29.47 40.42 3.25
CA LYS A 235 -29.78 39.33 4.16
C LYS A 235 -29.45 38.05 3.41
N PHE A 236 -28.38 37.37 3.79
CA PHE A 236 -28.21 35.98 3.43
C PHE A 236 -29.43 35.21 3.98
N GLU A 237 -30.10 34.48 3.10
CA GLU A 237 -31.07 33.46 3.45
C GLU A 237 -30.34 32.38 4.26
N GLU A 238 -30.57 32.40 5.57
CA GLU A 238 -30.47 31.20 6.39
C GLU A 238 -31.31 30.08 5.77
N ALA A 239 -30.78 28.85 5.80
CA ALA A 239 -31.55 27.63 5.53
C ALA A 239 -32.92 27.73 6.20
N PRO A 240 -34.02 27.29 5.57
CA PRO A 240 -35.36 27.76 5.86
C PRO A 240 -35.65 27.61 7.35
N GLN A 241 -35.49 28.72 8.07
CA GLN A 241 -36.16 28.90 9.32
C GLN A 241 -37.64 28.87 8.94
N SER A 242 -38.31 27.76 9.24
CA SER A 242 -39.73 27.85 9.57
C SER A 242 -39.88 29.05 10.50
N PRO A 243 -40.83 29.96 10.24
CA PRO A 243 -40.84 31.27 10.87
C PRO A 243 -40.63 31.08 12.37
N GLU A 244 -39.46 31.48 12.87
CA GLU A 244 -39.25 31.63 14.29
C GLU A 244 -40.24 32.72 14.68
N SER A 245 -41.40 32.27 15.18
CA SER A 245 -42.32 33.13 15.87
C SER A 245 -41.51 33.89 16.92
N LEU A 246 -41.75 35.19 17.04
CA LEU A 246 -41.19 36.10 18.04
C LEU A 246 -40.97 35.48 19.44
N ALA A 247 -41.71 34.44 19.80
CA ALA A 247 -41.66 33.76 21.07
C ALA A 247 -40.43 32.84 21.33
N THR A 248 -39.64 32.40 20.34
CA THR A 248 -38.38 31.65 20.64
C THR A 248 -37.24 32.57 21.07
N ARG A 249 -37.22 33.80 20.56
CA ARG A 249 -36.21 34.82 20.94
C ARG A 249 -36.47 35.38 22.34
N ASP A 250 -37.73 35.44 22.75
CA ASP A 250 -38.11 35.86 24.11
C ASP A 250 -37.72 34.82 25.17
N PHE A 251 -37.57 33.54 24.79
CA PHE A 251 -37.10 32.48 25.67
C PHE A 251 -35.61 32.58 26.04
N SER A 252 -34.81 33.23 25.20
CA SER A 252 -33.40 33.53 25.49
C SER A 252 -33.25 34.74 26.43
N ALA A 253 -34.30 35.57 26.55
CA ALA A 253 -34.26 36.86 27.23
C ALA A 253 -34.96 36.86 28.60
N SER A 254 -35.80 35.87 28.92
CA SER A 254 -36.48 35.77 30.21
C SER A 254 -35.70 34.91 31.23
N GLY A 255 -34.81 35.55 31.98
CA GLY A 255 -34.87 35.46 33.44
C GLY A 255 -34.31 34.25 34.22
N LEU A 256 -33.36 33.47 33.69
CA LEU A 256 -32.59 32.50 34.50
C LEU A 256 -31.07 32.75 34.41
N SER A 257 -30.67 34.03 34.49
CA SER A 257 -29.26 34.43 34.62
C SER A 257 -29.01 35.00 36.02
N SER A 258 -28.95 34.13 37.03
CA SER A 258 -28.30 34.48 38.29
C SER A 258 -27.87 33.24 39.09
N ARG A 259 -26.92 32.45 38.59
CA ARG A 259 -26.00 31.69 39.46
C ARG A 259 -24.58 31.71 38.88
N THR A 260 -23.68 32.20 39.70
CA THR A 260 -22.24 32.34 39.51
C THR A 260 -21.57 31.01 39.18
N ALA A 261 -20.51 31.09 38.37
CA ALA A 261 -19.58 30.02 38.05
C ALA A 261 -19.08 29.30 39.31
N GLY A 262 -19.40 28.01 39.42
CA GLY A 262 -18.87 27.13 40.48
C GLY A 262 -19.92 26.23 41.12
N ASP A 263 -20.54 25.34 40.35
CA ASP A 263 -21.06 24.02 40.80
C ASP A 263 -21.74 23.35 39.60
N TRP A 264 -20.97 22.59 38.82
CA TRP A 264 -21.50 21.79 37.71
C TRP A 264 -21.58 20.32 38.14
N ASP A 265 -22.58 20.00 38.95
CA ASP A 265 -22.94 18.60 39.21
C ASP A 265 -24.44 18.42 39.60
N SER A 266 -25.31 19.34 39.16
CA SER A 266 -26.75 19.18 39.33
C SER A 266 -27.43 18.90 37.99
N LYS A 267 -27.99 17.70 37.86
CA LYS A 267 -28.97 17.32 36.83
C LYS A 267 -30.01 18.44 36.69
N LEU A 268 -30.37 18.80 35.46
CA LEU A 268 -31.55 19.63 35.20
C LEU A 268 -32.75 19.03 35.96
N GLU A 269 -33.42 19.84 36.78
CA GLU A 269 -34.66 19.44 37.42
C GLU A 269 -35.77 19.41 36.37
N ASP A 270 -36.63 18.36 36.39
CA ASP A 270 -37.74 18.16 35.44
C ASP A 270 -38.65 19.41 35.28
N SER A 271 -38.71 20.25 36.32
CA SER A 271 -39.44 21.52 36.36
C SER A 271 -38.96 22.56 35.33
N GLN A 272 -37.66 22.62 35.04
CA GLN A 272 -37.08 23.58 34.10
C GLN A 272 -37.30 23.15 32.64
N VAL A 273 -37.34 21.84 32.39
CA VAL A 273 -37.67 21.27 31.08
C VAL A 273 -39.16 21.48 30.78
N ASP A 274 -40.03 21.29 31.75
CA ASP A 274 -41.48 21.49 31.61
C ASP A 274 -41.85 22.97 31.37
N GLU A 275 -41.14 23.91 32.00
CA GLU A 275 -41.34 25.35 31.78
C GLU A 275 -40.92 25.74 30.36
N ALA A 276 -39.75 25.30 29.89
CA ALA A 276 -39.27 25.52 28.51
C ALA A 276 -40.14 24.85 27.44
N GLU A 277 -40.75 23.71 27.78
CA GLU A 277 -41.66 23.00 26.89
C GLU A 277 -43.00 23.72 26.73
N SER A 278 -43.57 24.21 27.83
CA SER A 278 -44.86 24.93 27.84
C SER A 278 -44.82 26.19 26.97
N THR A 279 -43.71 26.90 27.01
CA THR A 279 -43.50 28.16 26.29
C THR A 279 -43.23 27.94 24.81
N LEU A 280 -42.52 26.87 24.43
CA LEU A 280 -42.37 26.46 23.03
C LEU A 280 -43.70 26.01 22.39
N LYS A 281 -44.55 25.32 23.16
CA LYS A 281 -45.91 24.97 22.70
C LYS A 281 -46.78 26.20 22.45
N GLU A 282 -46.75 27.16 23.37
CA GLU A 282 -47.52 28.40 23.28
C GLU A 282 -46.99 29.32 22.17
N ALA A 283 -45.67 29.35 21.98
CA ALA A 283 -44.95 30.13 20.97
C ALA A 283 -45.26 29.72 19.53
N LEU A 284 -45.14 28.41 19.26
CA LEU A 284 -45.07 27.87 17.90
C LEU A 284 -46.28 26.99 17.55
N SER A 285 -47.27 26.86 18.45
CA SER A 285 -48.44 25.97 18.28
C SER A 285 -48.06 24.52 17.95
N LEU A 286 -46.96 24.04 18.53
CA LEU A 286 -46.39 22.72 18.28
C LEU A 286 -47.04 21.63 19.13
N ASN A 287 -47.01 20.40 18.63
CA ASN A 287 -47.39 19.23 19.43
C ASN A 287 -46.38 19.01 20.57
N TYR A 288 -46.81 18.32 21.63
CA TYR A 288 -45.96 17.97 22.77
C TYR A 288 -44.63 17.35 22.35
N GLU A 289 -44.70 16.42 21.40
CA GLU A 289 -43.53 15.68 20.93
C GLU A 289 -42.62 16.54 20.03
N GLU A 290 -43.18 17.51 19.31
CA GLU A 290 -42.42 18.45 18.47
C GLU A 290 -41.66 19.49 19.30
N ALA A 291 -42.28 20.01 20.37
CA ALA A 291 -41.64 20.94 21.28
C ALA A 291 -40.42 20.30 21.99
N ARG A 292 -40.54 19.05 22.43
CA ARG A 292 -39.42 18.29 23.00
C ARG A 292 -38.32 17.97 21.99
N ALA A 293 -38.69 17.62 20.75
CA ALA A 293 -37.71 17.38 19.69
C ALA A 293 -36.84 18.62 19.42
N LEU A 294 -37.44 19.82 19.40
CA LEU A 294 -36.72 21.08 19.22
C LEU A 294 -35.88 21.46 20.44
N LEU A 295 -36.41 21.31 21.66
CA LEU A 295 -35.66 21.58 22.89
C LEU A 295 -34.42 20.67 23.00
N GLY A 296 -34.57 19.37 22.71
CA GLY A 296 -33.46 18.43 22.70
C GLY A 296 -32.41 18.76 21.63
N ARG A 297 -32.84 19.27 20.46
CA ARG A 297 -31.92 19.75 19.42
C ARG A 297 -31.11 20.96 19.87
N LEU A 298 -31.72 21.90 20.59
CA LEU A 298 -31.02 23.07 21.15
C LEU A 298 -29.99 22.67 22.21
N GLU A 299 -30.35 21.76 23.12
CA GLU A 299 -29.40 21.28 24.13
C GLU A 299 -28.26 20.45 23.52
N TYR A 300 -28.54 19.67 22.47
CA TYR A 300 -27.50 18.98 21.70
C TYR A 300 -26.52 19.96 21.05
N GLN A 301 -27.02 21.05 20.45
CA GLN A 301 -26.18 22.10 19.85
C GLN A 301 -25.34 22.86 20.89
N ARG A 302 -25.80 22.94 22.14
CA ARG A 302 -25.06 23.52 23.27
C ARG A 302 -23.96 22.60 23.80
N GLY A 303 -23.91 21.34 23.35
CA GLY A 303 -22.95 20.34 23.84
C GLY A 303 -23.35 19.65 25.14
N ASN A 304 -24.57 19.90 25.65
CA ASN A 304 -25.07 19.31 26.89
C ASN A 304 -25.76 17.96 26.60
N PHE A 305 -24.98 16.90 26.40
CA PHE A 305 -25.51 15.61 25.95
C PHE A 305 -26.43 14.92 26.96
N ASP A 306 -26.16 15.03 28.27
CA ASP A 306 -27.01 14.48 29.34
C ASP A 306 -28.39 15.15 29.40
N ALA A 307 -28.42 16.48 29.28
CA ALA A 307 -29.65 17.27 29.23
C ALA A 307 -30.49 16.93 27.99
N ALA A 308 -29.83 16.87 26.83
CA ALA A 308 -30.47 16.46 25.58
C ALA A 308 -31.06 15.05 25.69
N LEU A 309 -30.32 14.11 26.28
CA LEU A 309 -30.80 12.74 26.49
C LEU A 309 -32.04 12.68 27.38
N GLN A 310 -32.08 13.43 28.48
CA GLN A 310 -33.25 13.51 29.36
C GLN A 310 -34.49 14.04 28.62
N VAL A 311 -34.32 15.10 27.82
CA VAL A 311 -35.41 15.66 27.00
C VAL A 311 -35.89 14.65 25.96
N PHE A 312 -34.97 13.93 25.29
CA PHE A 312 -35.32 12.92 24.29
C PHE A 312 -35.93 11.65 24.88
N GLN A 313 -35.57 11.24 26.10
CA GLN A 313 -36.21 10.12 26.81
C GLN A 313 -37.69 10.39 27.12
N GLY A 314 -38.07 11.67 27.23
CA GLY A 314 -39.44 12.11 27.39
C GLY A 314 -40.35 11.94 26.18
N ILE A 315 -39.82 11.53 25.02
CA ILE A 315 -40.61 11.27 23.80
C ILE A 315 -40.98 9.79 23.75
N ASP A 316 -42.29 9.47 23.81
CA ASP A 316 -42.77 8.09 23.70
C ASP A 316 -42.75 7.61 22.24
N VAL A 317 -41.57 7.16 21.79
CA VAL A 317 -41.35 6.66 20.43
C VAL A 317 -42.31 5.51 20.08
N ARG A 318 -42.65 4.63 21.04
CA ARG A 318 -43.44 3.41 20.78
C ARG A 318 -44.88 3.71 20.36
N SER A 319 -45.51 4.73 20.92
CA SER A 319 -46.86 5.13 20.54
C SER A 319 -46.92 5.94 19.23
N LEU A 320 -45.79 6.54 18.83
CA LEU A 320 -45.65 7.35 17.61
C LEU A 320 -45.30 6.52 16.37
N THR A 321 -44.51 5.44 16.52
CA THR A 321 -44.11 4.52 15.44
C THR A 321 -45.25 4.16 14.45
N PRO A 322 -46.42 3.65 14.88
CA PRO A 322 -47.49 3.29 13.93
C PRO A 322 -48.12 4.49 13.21
N LYS A 323 -48.14 5.67 13.86
CA LYS A 323 -48.64 6.92 13.25
C LYS A 323 -47.68 7.43 12.18
N MET A 324 -46.38 7.34 12.44
CA MET A 324 -45.31 7.71 11.50
C MET A 324 -45.29 6.79 10.27
N ILE A 325 -45.37 5.47 10.47
CA ILE A 325 -45.43 4.48 9.37
C ILE A 325 -46.62 4.80 8.44
N LYS A 326 -47.80 5.03 9.02
CA LYS A 326 -49.01 5.35 8.26
C LYS A 326 -48.87 6.65 7.46
N ALA A 327 -48.29 7.69 8.06
CA ALA A 327 -48.06 8.98 7.40
C ALA A 327 -47.09 8.87 6.20
N ILE A 328 -46.01 8.10 6.33
CA ILE A 328 -45.03 7.86 5.26
C ILE A 328 -45.65 7.03 4.13
N ALA A 329 -46.38 5.95 4.47
CA ALA A 329 -47.02 5.07 3.49
C ALA A 329 -48.15 5.76 2.70
N GLU A 330 -48.88 6.70 3.31
CA GLU A 330 -49.96 7.43 2.64
C GLU A 330 -49.45 8.48 1.66
N ARG A 331 -48.28 9.10 1.92
CA ARG A 331 -47.65 10.06 1.00
C ARG A 331 -47.04 9.41 -0.24
N THR A 332 -46.58 8.18 -0.12
CA THR A 332 -45.84 7.44 -1.15
C THR A 332 -46.74 6.60 -2.07
N ARG A 333 -48.04 6.49 -1.77
CA ARG A 333 -49.03 5.96 -2.74
C ARG A 333 -49.16 6.92 -3.92
N GLN A 334 -48.83 6.43 -5.13
CA GLN A 334 -48.92 7.15 -6.40
C GLN A 334 -50.15 8.06 -6.48
N ARG A 335 -49.93 9.34 -6.83
CA ARG A 335 -50.98 10.30 -7.20
C ARG A 335 -51.77 9.77 -8.40
N LYS A 336 -52.78 8.91 -8.19
CA LYS A 336 -53.89 8.81 -9.13
C LYS A 336 -54.64 10.15 -9.09
N PRO A 337 -55.07 10.72 -10.22
CA PRO A 337 -55.78 12.00 -10.24
C PRO A 337 -57.11 11.80 -9.51
N ARG A 338 -57.23 12.33 -8.29
CA ARG A 338 -58.46 12.24 -7.50
C ARG A 338 -59.46 13.28 -7.98
N SER A 339 -60.68 12.81 -8.25
CA SER A 339 -61.88 13.62 -8.37
C SER A 339 -62.11 14.43 -7.09
N LYS A 340 -62.48 15.71 -7.25
CA LYS A 340 -62.86 16.63 -6.17
C LYS A 340 -63.87 15.96 -5.23
N GLY A 341 -63.49 15.71 -3.97
CA GLY A 341 -64.45 15.30 -2.95
C GLY A 341 -63.98 14.43 -1.78
N ASP A 342 -62.71 14.06 -1.65
CA ASP A 342 -62.26 13.29 -0.47
C ASP A 342 -61.54 14.19 0.54
N ILE A 343 -62.18 14.35 1.70
CA ILE A 343 -61.65 14.98 2.91
C ILE A 343 -60.41 14.19 3.36
N VAL A 344 -59.26 14.86 3.46
CA VAL A 344 -58.05 14.30 4.10
C VAL A 344 -58.43 13.86 5.52
N PRO A 345 -58.20 12.61 5.94
CA PRO A 345 -58.50 12.22 7.31
C PRO A 345 -57.65 13.06 8.27
N ALA A 346 -58.28 13.80 9.17
CA ALA A 346 -57.65 14.68 10.17
C ALA A 346 -56.82 13.92 11.25
N THR A 347 -56.40 12.69 10.97
CA THR A 347 -55.72 11.76 11.89
C THR A 347 -54.32 11.38 11.43
N VAL A 348 -53.82 11.98 10.34
CA VAL A 348 -52.51 11.66 9.75
C VAL A 348 -51.52 12.74 10.14
N MET A 349 -50.38 12.36 10.74
CA MET A 349 -49.34 13.29 11.16
C MET A 349 -48.75 14.04 9.96
N SER A 350 -48.35 15.30 10.18
CA SER A 350 -47.65 16.06 9.14
C SER A 350 -46.26 15.47 8.91
N MET A 351 -45.78 15.54 7.66
CA MET A 351 -44.45 15.00 7.33
C MET A 351 -43.30 15.82 7.92
N ARG A 352 -43.53 17.10 8.22
CA ARG A 352 -42.56 17.92 8.96
C ARG A 352 -42.39 17.40 10.39
N SER A 353 -43.51 17.02 11.02
CA SER A 353 -43.52 16.37 12.34
C SER A 353 -42.78 15.03 12.30
N VAL A 354 -43.00 14.22 11.25
CA VAL A 354 -42.29 12.94 11.08
C VAL A 354 -40.78 13.16 10.91
N SER A 355 -40.34 14.12 10.10
CA SER A 355 -38.92 14.46 9.95
C SER A 355 -38.28 14.96 11.24
N LEU A 356 -38.95 15.84 11.99
CA LEU A 356 -38.49 16.34 13.30
C LEU A 356 -38.37 15.22 14.34
N LEU A 357 -39.31 14.29 14.37
CA LEU A 357 -39.28 13.16 15.30
C LEU A 357 -38.18 12.16 14.94
N LEU A 358 -37.95 11.87 13.66
CA LEU A 358 -36.82 11.03 13.23
C LEU A 358 -35.47 11.71 13.50
N GLU A 359 -35.40 13.03 13.35
CA GLU A 359 -34.23 13.82 13.73
C GLU A 359 -33.98 13.76 15.23
N ALA A 360 -35.02 13.87 16.07
CA ALA A 360 -34.88 13.70 17.51
C ALA A 360 -34.40 12.30 17.90
N ILE A 361 -34.89 11.23 17.24
CA ILE A 361 -34.41 9.87 17.50
C ILE A 361 -32.94 9.71 17.09
N LEU A 362 -32.52 10.31 15.95
CA LEU A 362 -31.12 10.26 15.52
C LEU A 362 -30.21 11.05 16.47
N LEU A 363 -30.63 12.24 16.90
CA LEU A 363 -29.88 13.06 17.86
C LEU A 363 -29.80 12.38 19.23
N LYS A 364 -30.86 11.72 19.68
CA LYS A 364 -30.85 10.88 20.89
C LYS A 364 -29.80 9.78 20.78
N ALA A 365 -29.71 9.09 19.64
CA ALA A 365 -28.69 8.08 19.41
C ALA A 365 -27.27 8.67 19.42
N LYS A 366 -27.06 9.85 18.83
CA LYS A 366 -25.78 10.56 18.88
C LYS A 366 -25.40 11.00 20.30
N SER A 367 -26.34 11.53 21.09
CA SER A 367 -26.10 11.85 22.50
C SER A 367 -25.69 10.61 23.29
N LEU A 368 -26.35 9.46 23.05
CA LEU A 368 -25.99 8.19 23.69
C LEU A 368 -24.60 7.69 23.30
N GLU A 369 -24.17 7.92 22.05
CA GLU A 369 -22.82 7.61 21.58
C GLU A 369 -21.76 8.45 22.30
N GLU A 370 -21.96 9.77 22.39
CA GLU A 370 -21.04 10.69 23.08
C GLU A 370 -20.90 10.36 24.57
N LEU A 371 -21.97 9.84 25.19
CA LEU A 371 -21.97 9.35 26.57
C LEU A 371 -21.39 7.92 26.73
N GLY A 372 -20.96 7.28 25.64
CA GLY A 372 -20.36 5.94 25.64
C GLY A 372 -21.36 4.77 25.63
N HIS A 373 -22.66 5.03 25.59
CA HIS A 373 -23.73 4.02 25.56
C HIS A 373 -24.04 3.50 24.14
N CYS A 374 -23.03 2.99 23.44
CA CYS A 374 -23.12 2.62 22.02
C CYS A 374 -24.20 1.56 21.69
N ARG A 375 -24.43 0.59 22.58
CA ARG A 375 -25.45 -0.47 22.38
C ARG A 375 -26.88 0.09 22.41
N GLU A 376 -27.12 1.10 23.25
CA GLU A 376 -28.44 1.73 23.34
C GLU A 376 -28.65 2.69 22.18
N ALA A 377 -27.61 3.45 21.82
CA ALA A 377 -27.58 4.28 20.61
C ALA A 377 -27.95 3.47 19.35
N ALA A 378 -27.37 2.27 19.19
CA ALA A 378 -27.64 1.40 18.05
C ALA A 378 -29.11 0.92 18.01
N LYS A 379 -29.70 0.61 19.17
CA LYS A 379 -31.12 0.24 19.25
C LYS A 379 -32.03 1.40 18.84
N GLU A 380 -31.72 2.62 19.25
CA GLU A 380 -32.48 3.82 18.85
C GLU A 380 -32.36 4.09 17.34
N CYS A 381 -31.16 3.96 16.76
CA CYS A 381 -30.97 4.07 15.31
C CYS A 381 -31.73 2.99 14.53
N ARG A 382 -31.77 1.76 15.04
CA ARG A 382 -32.51 0.66 14.41
C ARG A 382 -34.01 0.96 14.29
N ILE A 383 -34.59 1.67 15.26
CA ILE A 383 -36.02 2.05 15.22
C ILE A 383 -36.33 2.94 14.01
N ILE A 384 -35.43 3.86 13.65
CA ILE A 384 -35.58 4.71 12.46
C ILE A 384 -35.68 3.84 11.20
N LEU A 385 -34.79 2.85 11.07
CA LEU A 385 -34.79 1.96 9.92
C LEU A 385 -36.06 1.10 9.86
N ASP A 386 -36.47 0.54 11.00
CA ASP A 386 -37.68 -0.30 11.10
C ASP A 386 -38.95 0.49 10.72
N ILE A 387 -39.04 1.79 11.08
CA ILE A 387 -40.16 2.68 10.71
C ILE A 387 -40.21 2.90 9.20
N VAL A 388 -39.08 3.24 8.58
CA VAL A 388 -39.04 3.58 7.15
C VAL A 388 -39.25 2.33 6.28
N GLU A 389 -38.63 1.20 6.64
CA GLU A 389 -38.81 -0.06 5.91
C GLU A 389 -40.25 -0.60 6.01
N SER A 390 -40.87 -0.49 7.19
CA SER A 390 -42.27 -0.89 7.37
C SER A 390 -43.23 -0.02 6.55
N ALA A 391 -42.86 1.24 6.31
CA ALA A 391 -43.64 2.15 5.47
C ALA A 391 -43.38 1.95 3.97
N LEU A 392 -42.17 1.56 3.59
CA LEU A 392 -41.69 1.41 2.22
C LEU A 392 -41.07 0.02 1.95
N PRO A 393 -41.90 -1.04 1.88
CA PRO A 393 -41.42 -2.41 1.70
C PRO A 393 -40.77 -2.69 0.34
N ASN A 394 -40.91 -1.80 -0.66
CA ASN A 394 -40.40 -1.98 -2.02
C ASN A 394 -39.24 -1.03 -2.37
N GLY A 395 -38.63 -0.35 -1.38
CA GLY A 395 -37.60 0.68 -1.60
C GLY A 395 -38.19 2.09 -1.78
N MET A 396 -37.32 3.09 -1.90
CA MET A 396 -37.72 4.50 -1.95
C MET A 396 -38.07 4.92 -3.39
N PRO A 397 -39.30 5.41 -3.68
CA PRO A 397 -39.70 5.76 -5.05
C PRO A 397 -38.98 7.01 -5.57
N GLU A 398 -38.62 7.02 -6.87
CA GLU A 398 -38.01 8.17 -7.56
C GLU A 398 -38.96 9.40 -7.50
N GLY A 399 -38.58 10.45 -6.75
CA GLY A 399 -39.35 11.71 -6.67
C GLY A 399 -39.78 12.18 -5.26
N VAL A 400 -39.28 11.58 -4.17
CA VAL A 400 -39.54 12.05 -2.79
C VAL A 400 -38.64 13.24 -2.38
N GLY A 401 -37.63 13.56 -3.19
CA GLY A 401 -36.48 14.40 -2.82
C GLY A 401 -36.66 15.92 -2.75
N GLU A 402 -37.78 16.50 -3.20
CA GLU A 402 -37.85 17.99 -3.27
C GLU A 402 -38.34 18.68 -1.98
N ASP A 403 -38.98 17.98 -1.04
CA ASP A 403 -39.71 18.64 0.06
C ASP A 403 -39.47 18.10 1.49
N CYS A 404 -38.69 17.04 1.70
CA CYS A 404 -38.55 16.41 3.03
C CYS A 404 -37.13 15.96 3.36
N LYS A 405 -36.56 16.50 4.44
CA LYS A 405 -35.32 16.05 5.11
C LYS A 405 -35.33 14.57 5.54
N LEU A 406 -36.43 13.85 5.35
CA LEU A 406 -36.61 12.44 5.68
C LEU A 406 -35.54 11.54 5.05
N GLU A 407 -35.24 11.73 3.77
CA GLU A 407 -34.28 10.92 3.01
C GLU A 407 -32.86 11.09 3.57
N GLU A 408 -32.45 12.33 3.83
CA GLU A 408 -31.15 12.63 4.44
C GLU A 408 -31.00 12.01 5.83
N MET A 409 -32.05 12.08 6.67
CA MET A 409 -32.01 11.49 8.01
C MET A 409 -31.99 9.97 7.99
N PHE A 410 -32.67 9.36 7.03
CA PHE A 410 -32.65 7.92 6.83
C PHE A 410 -31.27 7.44 6.33
N HIS A 411 -30.64 8.14 5.37
CA HIS A 411 -29.27 7.83 4.94
C HIS A 411 -28.27 7.96 6.09
N LYS A 412 -28.35 9.03 6.88
CA LYS A 412 -27.50 9.20 8.08
C LYS A 412 -27.71 8.08 9.10
N ALA A 413 -28.94 7.63 9.30
CA ALA A 413 -29.23 6.50 10.19
C ALA A 413 -28.69 5.16 9.65
N LEU A 414 -28.76 4.94 8.33
CA LEU A 414 -28.23 3.75 7.65
C LEU A 414 -26.70 3.65 7.77
N GLU A 415 -25.98 4.77 7.62
CA GLU A 415 -24.52 4.82 7.78
C GLU A 415 -24.10 4.71 9.24
N PHE A 416 -24.88 5.30 10.15
CA PHE A 416 -24.50 5.40 11.56
C PHE A 416 -24.75 4.11 12.35
N LEU A 417 -25.82 3.36 12.03
CA LEU A 417 -26.17 2.14 12.76
C LEU A 417 -25.03 1.09 12.77
N PRO A 418 -24.40 0.74 11.64
CA PRO A 418 -23.32 -0.23 11.65
C PRO A 418 -22.09 0.25 12.43
N ILE A 419 -21.74 1.53 12.34
CA ILE A 419 -20.62 2.14 13.09
C ILE A 419 -20.82 1.97 14.60
N LEU A 420 -22.04 2.18 15.09
CA LEU A 420 -22.38 2.00 16.51
C LEU A 420 -22.25 0.54 16.96
N TRP A 421 -22.63 -0.43 16.13
CA TRP A 421 -22.46 -1.85 16.44
C TRP A 421 -21.00 -2.27 16.48
N THR A 422 -20.18 -1.73 15.56
CA THR A 422 -18.73 -1.92 15.57
C THR A 422 -18.10 -1.35 16.85
N LYS A 423 -18.46 -0.12 17.26
CA LYS A 423 -18.01 0.48 18.52
C LYS A 423 -18.47 -0.29 19.75
N ALA A 424 -19.63 -0.94 19.69
CA ALA A 424 -20.15 -1.80 20.76
C ALA A 424 -19.51 -3.20 20.80
N GLY A 425 -18.62 -3.53 19.85
CA GLY A 425 -17.96 -4.84 19.73
C GLY A 425 -18.84 -5.97 19.18
N LEU A 426 -19.99 -5.65 18.58
CA LEU A 426 -20.96 -6.61 18.05
C LEU A 426 -20.88 -6.66 16.52
N ILE A 427 -19.86 -7.35 16.00
CA ILE A 427 -19.53 -7.39 14.57
C ILE A 427 -20.63 -8.06 13.74
N ASP A 428 -21.28 -9.11 14.25
CA ASP A 428 -22.37 -9.80 13.55
C ASP A 428 -23.55 -8.87 13.24
N GLU A 429 -23.93 -8.04 14.22
CA GLU A 429 -25.03 -7.09 14.06
C GLU A 429 -24.65 -5.93 13.13
N ALA A 430 -23.37 -5.54 13.12
CA ALA A 430 -22.84 -4.58 12.15
C ALA A 430 -22.93 -5.11 10.71
N ILE A 431 -22.50 -6.35 10.45
CA ILE A 431 -22.57 -6.99 9.13
C ILE A 431 -24.03 -7.07 8.65
N ILE A 432 -24.96 -7.45 9.53
CA ILE A 432 -26.38 -7.49 9.20
C ILE A 432 -26.90 -6.08 8.85
N ALA A 433 -26.48 -5.06 9.60
CA ALA A 433 -26.88 -3.67 9.35
C ALA A 433 -26.33 -3.14 8.01
N TYR A 434 -25.09 -3.45 7.67
CA TYR A 434 -24.51 -3.12 6.36
C TYR A 434 -25.21 -3.85 5.21
N ARG A 435 -25.41 -5.17 5.34
CA ARG A 435 -26.14 -5.96 4.33
C ARG A 435 -27.55 -5.40 4.12
N ARG A 436 -28.24 -5.01 5.20
CA ARG A 436 -29.56 -4.37 5.17
C ARG A 436 -29.59 -3.09 4.32
N ALA A 437 -28.53 -2.29 4.37
CA ALA A 437 -28.40 -1.10 3.53
C ALA A 437 -28.23 -1.43 2.03
N LEU A 438 -27.71 -2.61 1.68
CA LEU A 438 -27.41 -3.02 0.29
C LEU A 438 -28.55 -3.80 -0.40
N VAL A 439 -29.52 -4.35 0.35
CA VAL A 439 -30.57 -5.22 -0.21
C VAL A 439 -31.56 -4.48 -1.12
N MET A 440 -31.92 -3.25 -0.75
CA MET A 440 -33.04 -2.52 -1.35
C MET A 440 -32.58 -1.19 -1.96
N PRO A 441 -33.21 -0.71 -3.06
CA PRO A 441 -32.88 0.57 -3.66
C PRO A 441 -33.38 1.73 -2.77
N TRP A 442 -32.48 2.28 -1.95
CA TRP A 442 -32.74 3.40 -1.03
C TRP A 442 -32.39 4.79 -1.59
N ASN A 443 -32.13 4.89 -2.91
CA ASN A 443 -31.64 6.11 -3.57
C ASN A 443 -30.41 6.73 -2.89
N LEU A 444 -29.51 5.88 -2.38
CA LEU A 444 -28.24 6.34 -1.83
C LEU A 444 -27.40 6.97 -2.96
N ASP A 445 -26.82 8.13 -2.66
CA ASP A 445 -25.79 8.76 -3.49
C ASP A 445 -24.66 7.75 -3.78
N PRO A 446 -24.19 7.61 -5.03
CA PRO A 446 -23.09 6.70 -5.38
C PRO A 446 -21.89 6.75 -4.44
N LEU A 447 -21.53 7.94 -3.92
CA LEU A 447 -20.45 8.13 -2.94
C LEU A 447 -20.75 7.49 -1.58
N ARG A 448 -21.97 7.65 -1.06
CA ARG A 448 -22.41 7.05 0.21
C ARG A 448 -22.51 5.54 0.11
N LEU A 449 -23.08 5.05 -0.99
CA LEU A 449 -23.14 3.62 -1.28
C LEU A 449 -21.74 3.02 -1.36
N ALA A 450 -20.79 3.73 -1.95
CA ALA A 450 -19.40 3.30 -2.02
C ALA A 450 -18.77 3.15 -0.63
N GLY A 451 -18.98 4.14 0.25
CA GLY A 451 -18.53 4.08 1.65
C GLY A 451 -19.10 2.86 2.37
N VAL A 452 -20.41 2.64 2.30
CA VAL A 452 -21.09 1.48 2.90
C VAL A 452 -20.55 0.14 2.36
N GLN A 453 -20.30 0.04 1.05
CA GLN A 453 -19.72 -1.17 0.43
C GLN A 453 -18.28 -1.40 0.90
N LYS A 454 -17.47 -0.33 0.99
CA LYS A 454 -16.08 -0.39 1.45
C LYS A 454 -16.00 -0.79 2.92
N ASP A 455 -16.81 -0.18 3.79
CA ASP A 455 -16.84 -0.45 5.22
C ASP A 455 -17.32 -1.87 5.53
N LEU A 456 -18.28 -2.38 4.74
CA LEU A 456 -18.65 -3.79 4.82
C LEU A 456 -17.50 -4.71 4.40
N ALA A 457 -16.82 -4.41 3.30
CA ALA A 457 -15.68 -5.21 2.83
C ALA A 457 -14.53 -5.23 3.86
N SER A 458 -14.22 -4.09 4.49
CA SER A 458 -13.19 -4.01 5.52
C SER A 458 -13.54 -4.85 6.75
N ILE A 459 -14.80 -4.80 7.21
CA ILE A 459 -15.26 -5.62 8.34
C ILE A 459 -15.30 -7.11 7.99
N LEU A 460 -15.64 -7.48 6.77
CA LEU A 460 -15.62 -8.88 6.34
C LEU A 460 -14.20 -9.45 6.23
N LEU A 461 -13.20 -8.62 5.88
CA LEU A 461 -11.80 -9.04 5.75
C LEU A 461 -11.04 -9.08 7.08
N PHE A 462 -11.29 -8.10 7.95
CA PHE A 462 -10.56 -7.97 9.22
C PHE A 462 -11.37 -8.42 10.44
N GLY A 463 -12.69 -8.50 10.32
CA GLY A 463 -13.55 -9.10 11.33
C GLY A 463 -13.39 -10.61 11.28
N ALA A 464 -12.85 -11.20 12.34
CA ALA A 464 -12.56 -12.63 12.45
C ALA A 464 -13.81 -13.55 12.50
N VAL A 465 -14.93 -13.14 11.88
CA VAL A 465 -16.22 -13.81 11.95
C VAL A 465 -16.71 -14.20 10.55
N GLU A 466 -16.91 -15.51 10.34
CA GLU A 466 -17.57 -16.03 9.13
C GLU A 466 -19.10 -15.88 9.24
N ALA A 467 -19.61 -14.72 8.86
CA ALA A 467 -21.05 -14.47 8.86
C ALA A 467 -21.73 -15.08 7.62
N LYS A 468 -22.39 -16.24 7.79
CA LYS A 468 -23.22 -16.83 6.73
C LYS A 468 -24.29 -15.85 6.24
N LEU A 469 -24.54 -15.82 4.92
CA LEU A 469 -25.59 -14.99 4.34
C LEU A 469 -26.98 -15.40 4.87
N PRO A 470 -27.84 -14.43 5.23
CA PRO A 470 -29.23 -14.72 5.59
C PRO A 470 -30.01 -15.36 4.43
N PRO A 471 -30.93 -16.30 4.69
CA PRO A 471 -31.63 -17.08 3.66
C PRO A 471 -32.51 -16.26 2.70
N HIS A 472 -32.86 -15.01 3.07
CA HIS A 472 -33.61 -14.08 2.23
C HIS A 472 -32.75 -13.37 1.16
N LEU A 473 -31.43 -13.35 1.34
CA LEU A 473 -30.45 -12.81 0.38
C LEU A 473 -29.84 -13.88 -0.54
N GLN A 474 -30.12 -15.16 -0.28
CA GLN A 474 -29.86 -16.30 -1.18
C GLN A 474 -30.77 -16.32 -2.44
N THR A 475 -31.33 -15.18 -2.81
CA THR A 475 -32.08 -14.97 -4.06
C THR A 475 -31.16 -14.75 -5.26
N TRP A 476 -29.88 -14.48 -5.02
CA TRP A 476 -28.84 -14.52 -6.04
C TRP A 476 -28.57 -15.99 -6.34
N GLY A 477 -28.65 -16.41 -7.61
CA GLY A 477 -28.53 -17.81 -8.04
C GLY A 477 -27.14 -18.43 -7.74
N PRO A 478 -26.60 -19.34 -8.58
CA PRO A 478 -25.34 -20.05 -8.31
C PRO A 478 -24.06 -19.18 -8.20
N GLY A 479 -24.18 -17.85 -8.13
CA GLY A 479 -23.10 -16.88 -7.92
C GLY A 479 -23.18 -16.10 -6.60
N SER A 480 -23.91 -16.59 -5.60
CA SER A 480 -23.86 -16.00 -4.24
C SER A 480 -22.52 -16.32 -3.57
N PRO A 481 -21.84 -15.34 -2.94
CA PRO A 481 -20.61 -15.61 -2.21
C PRO A 481 -20.88 -16.56 -1.05
N ASN A 482 -20.04 -17.60 -0.92
CA ASN A 482 -20.17 -18.62 0.12
C ASN A 482 -19.34 -18.28 1.37
N SER A 483 -18.33 -17.42 1.22
CA SER A 483 -17.48 -16.92 2.31
C SER A 483 -17.56 -15.39 2.45
N SER A 484 -17.19 -14.90 3.64
CA SER A 484 -17.03 -13.46 3.89
C SER A 484 -15.95 -12.84 2.99
N THR A 485 -14.89 -13.59 2.69
CA THR A 485 -13.80 -13.16 1.78
C THR A 485 -14.27 -13.02 0.34
N GLU A 486 -15.09 -13.96 -0.17
CA GLU A 486 -15.68 -13.88 -1.51
C GLU A 486 -16.63 -12.68 -1.63
N GLU A 487 -17.45 -12.43 -0.60
CA GLU A 487 -18.34 -11.26 -0.55
C GLU A 487 -17.54 -9.95 -0.55
N ALA A 488 -16.49 -9.86 0.28
CA ALA A 488 -15.62 -8.69 0.33
C ALA A 488 -14.94 -8.42 -1.02
N ILE A 489 -14.41 -9.46 -1.67
CA ILE A 489 -13.79 -9.32 -3.00
C ILE A 489 -14.82 -8.84 -4.02
N LEU A 490 -16.01 -9.44 -4.05
CA LEU A 490 -17.07 -9.01 -4.97
C LEU A 490 -17.40 -7.53 -4.79
N LEU A 491 -17.54 -7.07 -3.54
CA LEU A 491 -17.81 -5.66 -3.22
C LEU A 491 -16.68 -4.75 -3.71
N LEU A 492 -15.42 -5.10 -3.44
CA LEU A 492 -14.25 -4.32 -3.86
C LEU A 492 -14.10 -4.28 -5.38
N LEU A 493 -14.39 -5.38 -6.09
CA LEU A 493 -14.41 -5.44 -7.55
C LEU A 493 -15.49 -4.55 -8.16
N VAL A 494 -16.67 -4.51 -7.54
CA VAL A 494 -17.74 -3.58 -7.96
C VAL A 494 -17.30 -2.13 -7.78
N LEU A 495 -16.65 -1.80 -6.66
CA LEU A 495 -16.10 -0.46 -6.42
C LEU A 495 -15.04 -0.08 -7.44
N MET A 496 -14.09 -0.98 -7.73
CA MET A 496 -13.06 -0.76 -8.75
C MET A 496 -13.65 -0.50 -10.13
N ASN A 497 -14.71 -1.22 -10.51
CA ASN A 497 -15.41 -0.98 -11.77
C ASN A 497 -16.07 0.41 -11.79
N LYS A 498 -16.75 0.82 -10.73
CA LYS A 498 -17.37 2.15 -10.63
C LYS A 498 -16.33 3.28 -10.71
N VAL A 499 -15.16 3.09 -10.12
CA VAL A 499 -14.01 4.01 -10.23
C VAL A 499 -13.48 4.06 -11.67
N ALA A 500 -13.41 2.92 -12.37
CA ALA A 500 -13.02 2.87 -13.78
C ALA A 500 -13.97 3.69 -14.67
N TYR A 501 -15.29 3.55 -14.47
CA TYR A 501 -16.33 4.32 -15.16
C TYR A 501 -16.41 5.79 -14.74
N GLY A 502 -15.75 6.19 -13.65
CA GLY A 502 -15.74 7.57 -13.16
C GLY A 502 -16.99 7.97 -12.37
N GLU A 503 -17.72 7.00 -11.83
CA GLU A 503 -18.88 7.23 -10.94
C GLU A 503 -18.44 7.63 -9.52
N ILE A 504 -17.24 7.20 -9.10
CA ILE A 504 -16.65 7.44 -7.77
C ILE A 504 -15.21 7.96 -7.96
N GLU A 505 -14.75 8.81 -7.05
CA GLU A 505 -13.35 9.25 -6.99
C GLU A 505 -12.40 8.10 -6.58
N TRP A 506 -11.11 8.24 -6.92
CA TRP A 506 -10.13 7.23 -6.52
C TRP A 506 -9.92 7.26 -5.00
N ASP A 507 -10.10 6.10 -4.35
CA ASP A 507 -9.79 5.89 -2.94
C ASP A 507 -8.70 4.82 -2.85
N GLU A 508 -7.56 5.19 -2.25
CA GLU A 508 -6.39 4.32 -2.09
C GLU A 508 -6.73 3.08 -1.25
N GLU A 509 -7.62 3.22 -0.26
CA GLU A 509 -7.99 2.12 0.63
C GLU A 509 -8.63 0.95 -0.13
N ILE A 510 -9.36 1.19 -1.23
CA ILE A 510 -10.02 0.13 -2.00
C ILE A 510 -8.98 -0.86 -2.52
N MET A 511 -7.85 -0.36 -3.04
CA MET A 511 -6.77 -1.21 -3.52
C MET A 511 -6.03 -1.91 -2.39
N ASP A 512 -5.85 -1.27 -1.24
CA ASP A 512 -5.19 -1.89 -0.09
C ASP A 512 -5.99 -3.09 0.44
N HIS A 513 -7.30 -2.92 0.59
CA HIS A 513 -8.20 -4.01 0.97
C HIS A 513 -8.23 -5.14 -0.07
N LEU A 514 -8.26 -4.80 -1.37
CA LEU A 514 -8.26 -5.78 -2.45
C LEU A 514 -6.94 -6.56 -2.50
N THR A 515 -5.82 -5.86 -2.31
CA THR A 515 -4.47 -6.44 -2.21
C THR A 515 -4.40 -7.44 -1.06
N TYR A 516 -4.89 -7.06 0.13
CA TYR A 516 -4.94 -7.95 1.28
C TYR A 516 -5.80 -9.20 0.99
N ALA A 517 -7.01 -9.01 0.50
CA ALA A 517 -7.95 -10.10 0.22
C ALA A 517 -7.40 -11.11 -0.79
N LEU A 518 -6.88 -10.63 -1.93
CA LEU A 518 -6.34 -11.50 -2.98
C LEU A 518 -5.04 -12.17 -2.57
N SER A 519 -4.22 -11.51 -1.74
CA SER A 519 -2.99 -12.11 -1.21
C SER A 519 -3.26 -13.27 -0.26
N ILE A 520 -4.33 -13.20 0.56
CA ILE A 520 -4.71 -14.31 1.45
C ILE A 520 -5.19 -15.53 0.66
N ILE A 521 -5.91 -15.30 -0.45
CA ILE A 521 -6.39 -16.39 -1.33
C ILE A 521 -5.25 -16.92 -2.24
N GLY A 522 -4.17 -16.16 -2.40
CA GLY A 522 -3.05 -16.49 -3.28
C GLY A 522 -3.32 -16.21 -4.76
N GLN A 523 -4.30 -15.35 -5.08
CA GLN A 523 -4.69 -14.99 -6.45
C GLN A 523 -3.93 -13.75 -6.94
N PHE A 524 -2.62 -13.89 -7.13
CA PHE A 524 -1.74 -12.77 -7.47
C PHE A 524 -1.85 -12.30 -8.94
N GLU A 525 -2.22 -13.19 -9.86
CA GLU A 525 -2.41 -12.83 -11.28
C GLU A 525 -3.59 -11.87 -11.45
N LEU A 526 -4.71 -12.17 -10.77
CA LEU A 526 -5.90 -11.33 -10.78
C LEU A 526 -5.60 -9.97 -10.13
N LEU A 527 -4.82 -9.96 -9.05
CA LEU A 527 -4.37 -8.72 -8.43
C LEU A 527 -3.54 -7.86 -9.40
N ALA A 528 -2.63 -8.48 -10.16
CA ALA A 528 -1.83 -7.78 -11.17
C ALA A 528 -2.72 -7.13 -12.25
N GLU A 529 -3.72 -7.85 -12.75
CA GLU A 529 -4.68 -7.32 -13.74
C GLU A 529 -5.37 -6.04 -13.24
N HIS A 530 -5.80 -6.02 -11.98
CA HIS A 530 -6.48 -4.86 -11.39
C HIS A 530 -5.54 -3.66 -11.26
N VAL A 531 -4.27 -3.89 -10.91
CA VAL A 531 -3.24 -2.84 -10.85
C VAL A 531 -2.92 -2.30 -12.25
N GLU A 532 -2.99 -3.13 -13.29
CA GLU A 532 -2.86 -2.69 -14.69
C GLU A 532 -4.03 -1.81 -15.13
N GLN A 533 -5.24 -2.06 -14.62
CA GLN A 533 -6.43 -1.26 -14.91
C GLN A 533 -6.42 0.12 -14.21
N VAL A 534 -5.63 0.30 -13.14
CA VAL A 534 -5.52 1.60 -12.44
C VAL A 534 -5.00 2.71 -13.37
N ARG A 535 -5.64 3.88 -13.31
CA ARG A 535 -5.31 5.03 -14.15
C ARG A 535 -3.84 5.46 -13.98
N PRO A 536 -3.13 5.81 -15.07
CA PRO A 536 -1.78 6.35 -14.98
C PRO A 536 -1.75 7.64 -14.15
N GLY A 537 -0.83 7.74 -13.18
CA GLY A 537 -0.67 8.91 -12.32
C GLY A 537 -1.09 8.70 -10.86
N VAL A 538 -1.84 7.65 -10.54
CA VAL A 538 -2.16 7.27 -9.14
C VAL A 538 -0.90 6.76 -8.43
N TYR A 539 -0.30 5.70 -8.98
CA TYR A 539 0.99 5.22 -8.51
C TYR A 539 2.12 5.94 -9.25
N ASN A 540 3.20 6.22 -8.52
CA ASN A 540 4.47 6.54 -9.16
C ASN A 540 4.89 5.38 -10.08
N ARG A 541 5.59 5.69 -11.17
CA ARG A 541 5.96 4.71 -12.19
C ARG A 541 6.77 3.55 -11.60
N ALA A 542 7.76 3.85 -10.75
CA ALA A 542 8.60 2.85 -10.11
C ALA A 542 7.78 1.92 -9.20
N ASP A 543 6.92 2.51 -8.36
CA ASP A 543 6.09 1.79 -7.40
C ASP A 543 5.09 0.88 -8.13
N ARG A 544 4.51 1.34 -9.25
CA ARG A 544 3.61 0.53 -10.07
C ARG A 544 4.29 -0.71 -10.64
N TRP A 545 5.46 -0.56 -11.27
CA TRP A 545 6.19 -1.69 -11.84
C TRP A 545 6.71 -2.63 -10.76
N TYR A 546 7.12 -2.09 -9.60
CA TYR A 546 7.53 -2.88 -8.46
C TYR A 546 6.35 -3.72 -7.92
N PHE A 547 5.18 -3.11 -7.75
CA PHE A 547 3.98 -3.80 -7.27
C PHE A 547 3.55 -4.92 -8.24
N LEU A 548 3.53 -4.64 -9.55
CA LEU A 548 3.25 -5.65 -10.56
C LEU A 548 4.30 -6.78 -10.54
N ALA A 549 5.57 -6.45 -10.39
CA ALA A 549 6.64 -7.45 -10.29
C ALA A 549 6.49 -8.33 -9.05
N LEU A 550 6.07 -7.78 -7.91
CA LEU A 550 5.73 -8.56 -6.70
C LEU A 550 4.59 -9.54 -6.97
N CYS A 551 3.52 -9.08 -7.63
CA CYS A 551 2.37 -9.94 -7.95
C CYS A 551 2.77 -11.10 -8.87
N TYR A 552 3.48 -10.83 -9.97
CA TYR A 552 3.93 -11.87 -10.88
C TYR A 552 4.98 -12.80 -10.28
N SER A 553 5.87 -12.27 -9.41
CA SER A 553 6.82 -13.10 -8.66
C SER A 553 6.10 -14.04 -7.70
N ALA A 554 5.07 -13.57 -6.99
CA ALA A 554 4.26 -14.38 -6.09
C ALA A 554 3.44 -15.44 -6.86
N ALA A 555 3.04 -15.16 -8.10
CA ALA A 555 2.41 -16.12 -9.01
C ALA A 555 3.41 -17.15 -9.61
N GLY A 556 4.71 -17.04 -9.33
CA GLY A 556 5.75 -17.90 -9.90
C GLY A 556 6.20 -17.53 -11.33
N GLN A 557 5.71 -16.43 -11.89
CA GLN A 557 6.11 -15.92 -13.20
C GLN A 557 7.35 -15.00 -13.08
N ASN A 558 8.49 -15.58 -12.72
CA ASN A 558 9.71 -14.81 -12.42
C ASN A 558 10.26 -14.03 -13.64
N GLU A 559 10.11 -14.56 -14.86
CA GLU A 559 10.55 -13.90 -16.11
C GLU A 559 9.80 -12.60 -16.41
N THR A 560 8.48 -12.60 -16.22
CA THR A 560 7.65 -11.40 -16.43
C THR A 560 7.97 -10.36 -15.36
N ALA A 561 8.12 -10.78 -14.10
CA ALA A 561 8.56 -9.93 -12.99
C ALA A 561 9.92 -9.27 -13.26
N LEU A 562 10.93 -10.04 -13.70
CA LEU A 562 12.26 -9.50 -14.05
C LEU A 562 12.19 -8.48 -15.20
N ASN A 563 11.38 -8.73 -16.22
CA ASN A 563 11.19 -7.78 -17.31
C ASN A 563 10.54 -6.46 -16.84
N LEU A 564 9.62 -6.51 -15.88
CA LEU A 564 9.03 -5.32 -15.27
C LEU A 564 10.05 -4.56 -14.41
N LEU A 565 10.88 -5.26 -13.64
CA LEU A 565 11.94 -4.65 -12.83
C LEU A 565 13.03 -4.01 -13.69
N LYS A 566 13.36 -4.58 -14.85
CA LYS A 566 14.25 -3.95 -15.84
C LYS A 566 13.68 -2.62 -16.34
N LYS A 567 12.35 -2.49 -16.49
CA LYS A 567 11.68 -1.24 -16.90
C LYS A 567 11.78 -0.15 -15.83
N VAL A 568 11.77 -0.50 -14.54
CA VAL A 568 12.06 0.45 -13.45
C VAL A 568 13.43 1.07 -13.68
N SER A 569 14.43 0.26 -14.02
CA SER A 569 15.81 0.71 -14.16
C SER A 569 16.14 1.59 -15.40
N GLY A 570 15.13 2.02 -16.16
CA GLY A 570 15.29 2.71 -17.46
C GLY A 570 15.57 4.23 -17.38
N PHE A 571 15.99 4.80 -18.52
CA PHE A 571 16.45 6.21 -18.67
C PHE A 571 15.47 7.30 -18.18
N SER A 572 14.18 6.99 -18.10
CA SER A 572 13.13 7.94 -17.68
C SER A 572 13.13 8.22 -16.18
N GLU A 573 13.80 7.41 -15.36
CA GLU A 573 13.81 7.52 -13.89
C GLU A 573 15.00 8.30 -13.31
N SER A 574 15.94 8.79 -14.14
CA SER A 574 17.06 9.63 -13.67
C SER A 574 16.65 10.92 -12.95
N LYS A 575 15.35 11.26 -12.99
CA LYS A 575 14.73 12.40 -12.31
C LYS A 575 13.99 12.05 -11.01
N HIS A 576 13.83 10.77 -10.67
CA HIS A 576 13.09 10.32 -9.49
C HIS A 576 13.99 9.60 -8.47
N LYS A 577 13.54 9.52 -7.21
CA LYS A 577 14.28 8.81 -6.15
C LYS A 577 14.45 7.34 -6.55
N PRO A 578 15.67 6.79 -6.45
CA PRO A 578 15.92 5.41 -6.81
C PRO A 578 15.22 4.46 -5.83
N HIS A 579 14.45 3.52 -6.35
CA HIS A 579 13.66 2.58 -5.56
C HIS A 579 14.51 1.33 -5.21
N ILE A 580 15.10 1.31 -4.00
CA ILE A 580 16.02 0.25 -3.56
C ILE A 580 15.34 -1.13 -3.54
N SER A 581 14.08 -1.20 -3.10
CA SER A 581 13.35 -2.47 -2.93
C SER A 581 13.13 -3.21 -4.27
N SER A 582 12.93 -2.49 -5.38
CA SER A 582 12.79 -3.11 -6.70
C SER A 582 14.11 -3.69 -7.19
N TYR A 583 15.23 -3.01 -6.93
CA TYR A 583 16.54 -3.56 -7.25
C TYR A 583 16.87 -4.78 -6.40
N LEU A 584 16.47 -4.77 -5.12
CA LEU A 584 16.66 -5.90 -4.23
C LEU A 584 15.86 -7.13 -4.68
N LEU A 585 14.58 -6.94 -5.04
CA LEU A 585 13.75 -7.99 -5.60
C LEU A 585 14.34 -8.53 -6.91
N GLY A 586 14.83 -7.64 -7.78
CA GLY A 586 15.47 -8.04 -9.04
C GLY A 586 16.72 -8.89 -8.81
N ALA A 587 17.60 -8.45 -7.90
CA ALA A 587 18.78 -9.21 -7.52
C ALA A 587 18.43 -10.57 -6.89
N LYS A 588 17.38 -10.64 -6.06
CA LYS A 588 16.89 -11.90 -5.48
C LYS A 588 16.41 -12.88 -6.55
N LEU A 589 15.52 -12.45 -7.45
CA LEU A 589 15.02 -13.30 -8.52
C LEU A 589 16.13 -13.79 -9.45
N CYS A 590 17.10 -12.93 -9.78
CA CYS A 590 18.29 -13.30 -10.54
C CYS A 590 19.23 -14.27 -9.79
N SER A 591 19.21 -14.29 -8.46
CA SER A 591 20.04 -15.19 -7.66
C SER A 591 19.51 -16.63 -7.64
N GLU A 592 18.21 -16.82 -7.93
CA GLU A 592 17.57 -18.13 -7.97
C GLU A 592 17.78 -18.84 -9.32
N ASP A 593 17.79 -18.10 -10.44
CA ASP A 593 18.03 -18.63 -11.78
C ASP A 593 19.41 -18.25 -12.32
N PRO A 594 20.31 -19.21 -12.56
CA PRO A 594 21.62 -18.96 -13.12
C PRO A 594 21.59 -18.15 -14.44
N LYS A 595 20.59 -18.36 -15.31
CA LYS A 595 20.55 -17.69 -16.63
C LYS A 595 20.55 -16.16 -16.51
N HIS A 596 19.98 -15.64 -15.43
CA HIS A 596 19.82 -14.22 -15.15
C HIS A 596 20.90 -13.66 -14.20
N ALA A 597 21.95 -14.44 -13.89
CA ALA A 597 22.99 -14.06 -12.94
C ALA A 597 23.69 -12.73 -13.26
N HIS A 598 23.95 -12.45 -14.55
CA HIS A 598 24.57 -11.18 -14.98
C HIS A 598 23.68 -9.96 -14.73
N ASP A 599 22.36 -10.10 -14.90
CA ASP A 599 21.42 -9.04 -14.56
C ASP A 599 21.37 -8.82 -13.05
N GLY A 600 21.46 -9.89 -12.26
CA GLY A 600 21.57 -9.85 -10.80
C GLY A 600 22.80 -9.09 -10.32
N ILE A 601 23.97 -9.31 -10.95
CA ILE A 601 25.20 -8.55 -10.67
C ILE A 601 24.97 -7.05 -10.90
N ASN A 602 24.32 -6.67 -12.01
CA ASN A 602 24.02 -5.27 -12.31
C ASN A 602 23.05 -4.65 -11.30
N PHE A 603 22.02 -5.37 -10.87
CA PHE A 603 21.09 -4.90 -9.85
C PHE A 603 21.78 -4.70 -8.50
N SER A 604 22.60 -5.66 -8.06
CA SER A 604 23.32 -5.56 -6.79
C SER A 604 24.33 -4.42 -6.76
N HIS A 605 25.07 -4.18 -7.86
CA HIS A 605 25.96 -3.01 -7.97
C HIS A 605 25.20 -1.69 -7.89
N LYS A 606 24.00 -1.59 -8.50
CA LYS A 606 23.14 -0.42 -8.35
C LYS A 606 22.76 -0.19 -6.89
N ILE A 607 22.40 -1.24 -6.14
CA ILE A 607 22.07 -1.13 -4.71
C ILE A 607 23.28 -0.63 -3.93
N ILE A 608 24.47 -1.20 -4.15
CA ILE A 608 25.71 -0.80 -3.47
C ILE A 608 26.02 0.68 -3.73
N ASN A 609 25.94 1.13 -4.98
CA ASN A 609 26.18 2.52 -5.35
C ASN A 609 25.19 3.49 -4.67
N LEU A 610 23.93 3.07 -4.52
CA LEU A 610 22.88 3.87 -3.88
C LEU A 610 22.97 3.87 -2.35
N ALA A 611 23.38 2.75 -1.76
CA ALA A 611 23.37 2.54 -0.33
C ALA A 611 24.60 3.11 0.39
N ASN A 612 25.57 3.69 -0.35
CA ASN A 612 26.93 4.02 0.09
C ASN A 612 27.07 4.77 1.43
N HIS A 613 26.02 5.34 2.04
CA HIS A 613 26.03 5.81 3.44
C HIS A 613 24.72 5.63 4.24
N GLN A 614 23.66 5.04 3.70
CA GLN A 614 22.31 5.13 4.30
C GLN A 614 21.92 3.93 5.17
N SER A 615 22.44 2.72 4.90
CA SER A 615 22.21 1.56 5.77
C SER A 615 23.22 0.43 5.54
N GLN A 616 23.80 -0.08 6.63
CA GLN A 616 24.63 -1.30 6.57
C GLN A 616 23.80 -2.55 6.20
N HIS A 617 22.49 -2.54 6.51
CA HIS A 617 21.57 -3.64 6.22
C HIS A 617 21.43 -3.92 4.71
N PHE A 618 21.12 -2.90 3.89
CA PHE A 618 20.99 -3.10 2.44
C PHE A 618 22.34 -3.44 1.78
N MET A 619 23.46 -2.93 2.32
CA MET A 619 24.80 -3.29 1.85
C MET A 619 25.11 -4.77 2.10
N GLY A 620 24.82 -5.29 3.29
CA GLY A 620 24.97 -6.71 3.61
C GLY A 620 24.14 -7.61 2.69
N GLU A 621 22.87 -7.24 2.47
CA GLU A 621 21.98 -8.01 1.57
C GLU A 621 22.43 -7.95 0.11
N ALA A 622 22.85 -6.77 -0.36
CA ALA A 622 23.34 -6.59 -1.73
C ALA A 622 24.62 -7.39 -1.98
N HIS A 623 25.57 -7.40 -1.03
CA HIS A 623 26.78 -8.20 -1.13
C HIS A 623 26.50 -9.71 -1.09
N LYS A 624 25.50 -10.15 -0.29
CA LYS A 624 25.05 -11.54 -0.28
C LYS A 624 24.53 -11.96 -1.66
N LEU A 625 23.55 -11.21 -2.20
CA LEU A 625 22.95 -11.48 -3.51
C LEU A 625 23.98 -11.38 -4.64
N LEU A 626 24.89 -10.40 -4.56
CA LEU A 626 26.00 -10.25 -5.51
C LEU A 626 26.90 -11.47 -5.53
N GLY A 627 27.27 -11.99 -4.35
CA GLY A 627 28.07 -13.20 -4.21
C GLY A 627 27.42 -14.41 -4.88
N VAL A 628 26.15 -14.67 -4.57
CA VAL A 628 25.38 -15.77 -5.18
C VAL A 628 25.27 -15.59 -6.70
N CYS A 629 25.04 -14.37 -7.19
CA CYS A 629 24.97 -14.10 -8.63
C CYS A 629 26.33 -14.34 -9.31
N TYR A 630 27.46 -13.96 -8.71
CA TYR A 630 28.78 -14.28 -9.25
C TYR A 630 29.03 -15.79 -9.31
N GLY A 631 28.64 -16.54 -8.26
CA GLY A 631 28.72 -18.01 -8.25
C GLY A 631 27.90 -18.65 -9.37
N ASN A 632 26.66 -18.20 -9.55
CA ASN A 632 25.81 -18.65 -10.65
C ASN A 632 26.33 -18.26 -12.05
N ALA A 633 26.89 -17.06 -12.20
CA ALA A 633 27.52 -16.63 -13.45
C ALA A 633 28.75 -17.51 -13.77
N ALA A 634 29.54 -17.89 -12.76
CA ALA A 634 30.67 -18.78 -12.91
C ALA A 634 30.25 -20.17 -13.41
N ARG A 635 29.11 -20.69 -12.94
CA ARG A 635 28.55 -21.99 -13.36
C ARG A 635 28.17 -22.06 -14.85
N ILE A 636 27.71 -20.95 -15.43
CA ILE A 636 27.35 -20.90 -16.86
C ILE A 636 28.53 -20.49 -17.74
N CYS A 637 29.56 -19.88 -17.16
CA CYS A 637 30.72 -19.42 -17.89
C CYS A 637 31.45 -20.59 -18.58
N LEU A 638 31.76 -20.42 -19.86
CA LEU A 638 32.46 -21.41 -20.69
C LEU A 638 33.99 -21.21 -20.73
N SER A 639 34.49 -20.11 -20.16
CA SER A 639 35.91 -19.73 -20.15
C SER A 639 36.49 -19.97 -18.76
N ASP A 640 37.53 -20.79 -18.66
CA ASP A 640 38.15 -21.14 -17.37
C ASP A 640 38.70 -19.91 -16.64
N SER A 641 39.29 -18.95 -17.36
CA SER A 641 39.85 -17.75 -16.76
C SER A 641 38.79 -16.83 -16.16
N GLU A 642 37.66 -16.68 -16.86
CA GLU A 642 36.53 -15.87 -16.37
C GLU A 642 35.83 -16.57 -15.20
N ARG A 643 35.67 -17.91 -15.27
CA ARG A 643 35.09 -18.70 -14.19
C ARG A 643 35.85 -18.55 -12.88
N ILE A 644 37.18 -18.64 -12.92
CA ILE A 644 38.03 -18.47 -11.73
C ILE A 644 37.89 -17.05 -11.15
N LEU A 645 37.84 -16.03 -12.02
CA LEU A 645 37.64 -14.65 -11.59
C LEU A 645 36.28 -14.47 -10.90
N LEU A 646 35.19 -14.97 -11.50
CA LEU A 646 33.85 -14.87 -10.95
C LEU A 646 33.71 -15.60 -9.61
N HIS A 647 34.28 -16.80 -9.47
CA HIS A 647 34.31 -17.53 -8.20
C HIS A 647 35.09 -16.78 -7.10
N LYS A 648 36.17 -16.08 -7.47
CA LYS A 648 36.90 -15.22 -6.54
C LYS A 648 36.06 -14.02 -6.10
N GLU A 649 35.40 -13.35 -7.04
CA GLU A 649 34.51 -12.22 -6.73
C GLU A 649 33.28 -12.63 -5.91
N SER A 650 32.78 -13.85 -6.12
CA SER A 650 31.74 -14.49 -5.30
C SER A 650 32.17 -14.59 -3.84
N LEU A 651 33.31 -15.24 -3.55
CA LEU A 651 33.84 -15.36 -2.18
C LEU A 651 34.16 -14.00 -1.56
N ASN A 652 34.73 -13.07 -2.32
CA ASN A 652 35.00 -11.71 -1.83
C ASN A 652 33.70 -11.02 -1.40
N SER A 653 32.67 -11.06 -2.24
CA SER A 653 31.37 -10.43 -1.95
C SER A 653 30.67 -11.08 -0.76
N LEU A 654 30.66 -12.41 -0.67
CA LEU A 654 30.07 -13.14 0.46
C LEU A 654 30.84 -12.90 1.77
N SER A 655 32.17 -12.83 1.72
CA SER A 655 32.98 -12.49 2.89
C SER A 655 32.69 -11.08 3.40
N HIS A 656 32.47 -10.12 2.49
CA HIS A 656 32.02 -8.77 2.85
C HIS A 656 30.62 -8.78 3.49
N ALA A 657 29.69 -9.61 2.99
CA ALA A 657 28.39 -9.77 3.61
C ALA A 657 28.51 -10.35 5.04
N ALA A 658 29.37 -11.35 5.24
CA ALA A 658 29.62 -11.97 6.53
C ALA A 658 30.25 -11.01 7.56
N LEU A 659 31.14 -10.10 7.12
CA LEU A 659 31.68 -9.05 7.98
C LEU A 659 30.61 -8.07 8.46
N ASN A 660 29.65 -7.74 7.59
CA ASN A 660 28.56 -6.81 7.90
C ASN A 660 27.44 -7.47 8.72
N ARG A 661 27.23 -8.78 8.56
CA ARG A 661 26.23 -9.58 9.26
C ARG A 661 26.86 -10.87 9.77
N GLN A 662 27.49 -10.78 10.93
CA GLN A 662 28.24 -11.89 11.53
C GLN A 662 27.36 -13.11 11.89
N GLU A 663 26.03 -13.02 11.78
CA GLU A 663 25.08 -14.06 12.20
C GLU A 663 23.98 -14.36 11.17
N ASP A 664 24.07 -13.87 9.92
CA ASP A 664 23.06 -14.19 8.89
C ASP A 664 23.28 -15.63 8.37
N PRO A 665 22.37 -16.58 8.66
CA PRO A 665 22.52 -17.99 8.31
C PRO A 665 22.59 -18.19 6.78
N GLU A 666 21.87 -17.37 6.02
CA GLU A 666 21.86 -17.48 4.55
C GLU A 666 23.22 -17.13 3.94
N VAL A 667 23.98 -16.24 4.57
CA VAL A 667 25.36 -15.91 4.14
C VAL A 667 26.29 -17.09 4.42
N LEU A 668 26.18 -17.73 5.59
CA LEU A 668 26.96 -18.91 5.93
C LEU A 668 26.67 -20.08 4.99
N TYR A 669 25.39 -20.30 4.66
CA TYR A 669 24.99 -21.31 3.68
C TYR A 669 25.60 -21.03 2.30
N SER A 670 25.49 -19.80 1.82
CA SER A 670 26.04 -19.39 0.52
C SER A 670 27.58 -19.53 0.48
N LEU A 671 28.27 -19.17 1.56
CA LEU A 671 29.72 -19.35 1.70
C LEU A 671 30.10 -20.83 1.71
N ALA A 672 29.36 -21.67 2.43
CA ALA A 672 29.61 -23.11 2.46
C ALA A 672 29.42 -23.71 1.06
N LEU A 673 28.35 -23.35 0.36
CA LEU A 673 28.08 -23.82 -1.00
C LEU A 673 29.18 -23.42 -1.98
N GLU A 674 29.58 -22.15 -2.02
CA GLU A 674 30.62 -21.66 -2.91
C GLU A 674 31.99 -22.29 -2.61
N ASN A 675 32.36 -22.44 -1.34
CA ASN A 675 33.60 -23.14 -0.97
C ASN A 675 33.55 -24.63 -1.38
N THR A 676 32.38 -25.27 -1.29
CA THR A 676 32.22 -26.67 -1.70
C THR A 676 32.39 -26.81 -3.23
N LEU A 677 31.78 -25.91 -4.00
CA LEU A 677 31.93 -25.87 -5.46
C LEU A 677 33.38 -25.66 -5.88
N GLN A 678 34.12 -24.80 -5.16
CA GLN A 678 35.55 -24.53 -5.39
C GLN A 678 36.49 -25.59 -4.80
N ARG A 679 35.96 -26.65 -4.18
CA ARG A 679 36.73 -27.73 -3.52
C ARG A 679 37.55 -27.31 -2.28
N ASN A 680 37.21 -26.17 -1.66
CA ASN A 680 37.76 -25.73 -0.37
C ASN A 680 36.99 -26.37 0.79
N LEU A 681 37.19 -27.67 1.01
CA LEU A 681 36.34 -28.48 1.89
C LEU A 681 36.41 -28.10 3.37
N ASP A 682 37.56 -27.65 3.88
CA ASP A 682 37.71 -27.29 5.30
C ASP A 682 36.88 -26.05 5.64
N ALA A 683 37.05 -24.98 4.87
CA ALA A 683 36.25 -23.76 5.02
C ALA A 683 34.76 -24.00 4.75
N ALA A 684 34.42 -24.89 3.80
CA ALA A 684 33.04 -25.28 3.56
C ALA A 684 32.42 -25.98 4.77
N PHE A 685 33.16 -26.92 5.38
CA PHE A 685 32.71 -27.68 6.54
C PHE A 685 32.47 -26.76 7.74
N ASP A 686 33.41 -25.87 8.06
CA ASP A 686 33.27 -24.92 9.16
C ASP A 686 32.03 -24.03 9.00
N ASN A 687 31.82 -23.46 7.80
CA ASN A 687 30.65 -22.63 7.51
C ASN A 687 29.34 -23.43 7.57
N ALA A 688 29.34 -24.69 7.10
CA ALA A 688 28.15 -25.54 7.13
C ALA A 688 27.77 -25.96 8.55
N VAL A 689 28.75 -26.25 9.41
CA VAL A 689 28.50 -26.54 10.84
C VAL A 689 27.92 -25.32 11.53
N MET A 690 28.54 -24.15 11.36
CA MET A 690 28.02 -22.89 11.89
C MET A 690 26.58 -22.59 11.41
N TYR A 691 26.29 -22.89 10.14
CA TYR A 691 24.92 -22.78 9.60
C TYR A 691 23.94 -23.71 10.32
N THR A 692 24.28 -24.99 10.50
CA THR A 692 23.40 -25.95 11.19
C THR A 692 23.18 -25.61 12.66
N GLU A 693 24.20 -25.08 13.35
CA GLU A 693 24.12 -24.63 14.73
C GLU A 693 23.22 -23.39 14.88
N THR A 694 23.38 -22.40 13.99
CA THR A 694 22.56 -21.17 14.00
C THR A 694 21.08 -21.44 13.66
N MET A 695 20.81 -22.43 12.81
CA MET A 695 19.46 -22.84 12.45
C MET A 695 18.83 -23.86 13.41
N ALA A 696 19.54 -24.24 14.48
CA ALA A 696 19.11 -25.23 15.47
C ALA A 696 18.61 -26.55 14.85
N GLY A 697 19.16 -26.95 13.70
CA GLY A 697 18.80 -28.21 13.03
C GLY A 697 17.51 -28.20 12.19
N ASN A 698 16.75 -27.09 12.12
CA ASN A 698 15.46 -27.06 11.41
C ASN A 698 15.55 -26.97 9.87
N SER A 699 16.75 -26.85 9.30
CA SER A 699 16.94 -26.66 7.86
C SER A 699 17.49 -27.91 7.18
N VAL A 700 16.61 -28.62 6.45
CA VAL A 700 16.95 -29.82 5.66
C VAL A 700 18.01 -29.53 4.60
N ARG A 701 17.96 -28.34 3.97
CA ARG A 701 18.97 -27.90 2.98
C ARG A 701 20.38 -27.81 3.58
N GLY A 702 20.46 -27.48 4.88
CA GLY A 702 21.71 -27.41 5.63
C GLY A 702 22.31 -28.78 5.87
N TRP A 703 21.48 -29.69 6.39
CA TRP A 703 21.88 -31.08 6.60
C TRP A 703 22.34 -31.75 5.32
N LYS A 704 21.59 -31.54 4.21
CA LYS A 704 21.98 -32.03 2.89
C LYS A 704 23.35 -31.49 2.45
N LEU A 705 23.58 -30.18 2.58
CA LEU A 705 24.86 -29.57 2.23
C LEU A 705 26.01 -30.12 3.10
N LEU A 706 25.80 -30.22 4.41
CA LEU A 706 26.78 -30.76 5.35
C LEU A 706 27.12 -32.22 5.03
N SER A 707 26.12 -33.07 4.81
CA SER A 707 26.32 -34.46 4.39
C SER A 707 27.09 -34.56 3.07
N LEU A 708 26.84 -33.67 2.10
CA LEU A 708 27.59 -33.63 0.85
C LEU A 708 29.05 -33.22 1.06
N ILE A 709 29.32 -32.22 1.90
CA ILE A 709 30.69 -31.80 2.25
C ILE A 709 31.44 -32.93 2.96
N VAL A 710 30.83 -33.59 3.94
CA VAL A 710 31.42 -34.73 4.65
C VAL A 710 31.66 -35.90 3.70
N SER A 711 30.76 -36.13 2.73
CA SER A 711 30.98 -37.13 1.68
C SER A 711 32.15 -36.76 0.76
N ALA A 712 32.33 -35.48 0.45
CA ALA A 712 33.45 -34.99 -0.35
C ALA A 712 34.80 -35.13 0.38
N GLN A 713 34.80 -35.13 1.72
CA GLN A 713 35.96 -35.50 2.54
C GLN A 713 36.23 -37.02 2.60
N GLN A 714 35.50 -37.84 1.82
CA GLN A 714 35.55 -39.31 1.81
C GLN A 714 35.06 -39.98 3.11
N ARG A 715 34.38 -39.24 3.99
CA ARG A 715 33.84 -39.73 5.27
C ARG A 715 32.39 -40.19 5.12
N PHE A 716 32.14 -41.15 4.22
CA PHE A 716 30.76 -41.55 3.86
C PHE A 716 29.92 -42.07 5.03
N ARG A 717 30.53 -42.74 6.01
CA ARG A 717 29.82 -43.22 7.22
C ARG A 717 29.35 -42.07 8.09
N ASP A 718 30.21 -41.06 8.28
CA ASP A 718 29.86 -39.89 9.07
C ASP A 718 28.76 -39.08 8.35
N ALA A 719 28.84 -38.99 7.01
CA ALA A 719 27.79 -38.37 6.21
C ALA A 719 26.43 -39.09 6.36
N GLU A 720 26.41 -40.43 6.41
CA GLU A 720 25.21 -41.21 6.65
C GLU A 720 24.63 -40.96 8.04
N ILE A 721 25.47 -40.87 9.07
CA ILE A 721 25.05 -40.52 10.45
C ILE A 721 24.40 -39.13 10.47
N VAL A 722 24.97 -38.15 9.76
CA VAL A 722 24.39 -36.81 9.65
C VAL A 722 23.01 -36.85 8.99
N VAL A 723 22.82 -37.68 7.95
CA VAL A 723 21.50 -37.85 7.32
C VAL A 723 20.51 -38.52 8.27
N ASP A 724 20.94 -39.50 9.06
CA ASP A 724 20.08 -40.18 10.04
C ASP A 724 19.60 -39.20 11.13
N LEU A 725 20.50 -38.36 11.65
CA LEU A 725 20.11 -37.27 12.56
C LEU A 725 19.12 -36.29 11.91
N ALA A 726 19.31 -35.96 10.63
CA ALA A 726 18.41 -35.08 9.90
C ALA A 726 17.03 -35.72 9.65
N LEU A 727 16.95 -37.04 9.48
CA LEU A 727 15.70 -37.77 9.31
C LEU A 727 14.86 -37.78 10.60
N ASP A 728 15.52 -37.81 11.76
CA ASP A 728 14.84 -37.74 13.07
C ASP A 728 14.21 -36.35 13.32
N GLU A 729 14.85 -35.28 12.81
CA GLU A 729 14.43 -33.89 13.01
C GLU A 729 13.51 -33.32 11.89
N SER A 730 13.38 -34.00 10.74
CA SER A 730 12.71 -33.45 9.54
C SER A 730 11.24 -33.86 9.37
N GLY A 731 10.46 -32.99 8.70
CA GLY A 731 9.06 -33.24 8.34
C GLY A 731 8.88 -34.21 7.16
N ARG A 732 7.64 -34.66 6.92
CA ARG A 732 7.32 -35.80 6.02
C ARG A 732 7.79 -35.66 4.57
N ILE A 733 7.75 -34.47 3.98
CA ILE A 733 8.11 -34.26 2.56
C ILE A 733 9.63 -34.18 2.41
N ASP A 734 10.28 -33.46 3.32
CA ASP A 734 11.74 -33.28 3.35
C ASP A 734 12.50 -34.59 3.60
N GLN A 735 11.87 -35.55 4.27
CA GLN A 735 12.39 -36.91 4.45
C GLN A 735 12.69 -37.61 3.12
N PHE A 736 11.98 -37.28 2.04
CA PHE A 736 12.16 -37.98 0.77
C PHE A 736 13.51 -37.66 0.11
N GLU A 737 13.94 -36.39 0.14
CA GLU A 737 15.25 -36.00 -0.38
C GLU A 737 16.40 -36.57 0.45
N LEU A 738 16.23 -36.59 1.78
CA LEU A 738 17.22 -37.14 2.71
C LEU A 738 17.36 -38.67 2.55
N LEU A 739 16.26 -39.41 2.41
CA LEU A 739 16.29 -40.86 2.14
C LEU A 739 16.98 -41.18 0.82
N ARG A 740 16.77 -40.36 -0.22
CA ARG A 740 17.50 -40.51 -1.48
C ARG A 740 19.00 -40.26 -1.28
N LEU A 741 19.38 -39.21 -0.55
CA LEU A 741 20.79 -38.93 -0.25
C LEU A 741 21.44 -40.08 0.54
N LYS A 742 20.74 -40.63 1.55
CA LYS A 742 21.18 -41.82 2.30
C LYS A 742 21.47 -42.99 1.36
N ALA A 743 20.55 -43.30 0.46
CA ALA A 743 20.75 -44.38 -0.51
C ALA A 743 21.97 -44.13 -1.42
N VAL A 744 22.17 -42.89 -1.89
CA VAL A 744 23.36 -42.52 -2.68
C VAL A 744 24.66 -42.70 -1.88
N LEU A 745 24.68 -42.31 -0.60
CA LEU A 745 25.82 -42.53 0.28
C LEU A 745 26.12 -44.02 0.49
N GLN A 746 25.09 -44.85 0.63
CA GLN A 746 25.25 -46.31 0.73
C GLN A 746 25.79 -46.93 -0.56
N ILE A 747 25.42 -46.41 -1.73
CA ILE A 747 26.03 -46.80 -3.01
C ILE A 747 27.53 -46.44 -3.03
N ALA A 748 27.88 -45.24 -2.57
CA ALA A 748 29.28 -44.80 -2.49
C ALA A 748 30.11 -45.66 -1.51
N GLN A 749 29.48 -46.19 -0.45
CA GLN A 749 30.07 -47.15 0.48
C GLN A 749 30.15 -48.61 -0.06
N GLU A 750 29.78 -48.84 -1.32
CA GLU A 750 29.71 -50.18 -1.94
C GLU A 750 28.71 -51.13 -1.25
N GLN A 751 27.62 -50.61 -0.69
CA GLN A 751 26.56 -51.37 -0.03
C GLN A 751 25.23 -51.31 -0.83
N PRO A 752 25.17 -51.85 -2.05
CA PRO A 752 24.01 -51.69 -2.94
C PRO A 752 22.74 -52.37 -2.41
N LYS A 753 22.85 -53.37 -1.53
CA LYS A 753 21.68 -54.06 -0.94
C LYS A 753 20.91 -53.13 0.01
N LEU A 754 21.62 -52.41 0.88
CA LEU A 754 20.99 -51.44 1.78
C LEU A 754 20.38 -50.29 0.99
N ALA A 755 21.09 -49.79 -0.04
CA ALA A 755 20.57 -48.74 -0.91
C ALA A 755 19.23 -49.14 -1.57
N ILE A 756 19.11 -50.38 -2.05
CA ILE A 756 17.86 -50.90 -2.62
C ILE A 756 16.75 -50.95 -1.55
N GLU A 757 17.06 -51.33 -0.31
CA GLU A 757 16.09 -51.33 0.80
C GLU A 757 15.63 -49.90 1.13
N THR A 758 16.53 -48.93 1.20
CA THR A 758 16.20 -47.52 1.42
C THR A 758 15.34 -46.95 0.28
N TYR A 759 15.67 -47.25 -0.98
CA TYR A 759 14.82 -46.84 -2.11
C TYR A 759 13.44 -47.50 -2.10
N ARG A 760 13.32 -48.75 -1.65
CA ARG A 760 12.02 -49.41 -1.49
C ARG A 760 11.16 -48.71 -0.43
N ILE A 761 11.75 -48.34 0.70
CA ILE A 761 11.07 -47.57 1.75
C ILE A 761 10.61 -46.22 1.17
N LEU A 762 11.49 -45.52 0.46
CA LEU A 762 11.17 -44.24 -0.17
C LEU A 762 10.00 -44.36 -1.17
N LEU A 763 10.03 -45.35 -2.07
CA LEU A 763 8.94 -45.59 -3.02
C LEU A 763 7.62 -45.94 -2.32
N SER A 764 7.67 -46.72 -1.23
CA SER A 764 6.46 -47.03 -0.46
C SER A 764 5.85 -45.80 0.22
N LEU A 765 6.68 -44.85 0.67
CA LEU A 765 6.23 -43.61 1.27
C LEU A 765 5.60 -42.68 0.23
N ILE A 766 6.22 -42.55 -0.94
CA ILE A 766 5.68 -41.77 -2.07
C ILE A 766 4.31 -42.34 -2.50
N GLN A 767 4.18 -43.66 -2.62
CA GLN A 767 2.92 -44.30 -2.97
C GLN A 767 1.83 -44.08 -1.91
N ALA A 768 2.17 -44.22 -0.63
CA ALA A 768 1.22 -43.97 0.46
C ALA A 768 0.75 -42.52 0.50
N GLN A 769 1.63 -41.56 0.18
CA GLN A 769 1.29 -40.14 0.11
C GLN A 769 0.34 -39.82 -1.05
N ARG A 770 0.61 -40.39 -2.24
CA ARG A 770 -0.27 -40.26 -3.40
C ARG A 770 -1.68 -40.81 -3.13
N ASP A 771 -1.77 -41.98 -2.49
CA ASP A 771 -3.05 -42.59 -2.10
C ASP A 771 -3.85 -41.72 -1.10
N LEU A 772 -3.19 -40.87 -0.31
CA LEU A 772 -3.85 -39.91 0.59
C LEU A 772 -4.35 -38.66 -0.16
N GLN A 773 -3.58 -38.17 -1.13
CA GLN A 773 -3.97 -37.06 -1.99
C GLN A 773 -5.18 -37.44 -2.86
N ASP A 774 -5.19 -38.63 -3.45
CA ASP A 774 -6.31 -39.14 -4.26
C ASP A 774 -7.63 -39.26 -3.47
N LYS A 775 -7.54 -39.46 -2.13
CA LYS A 775 -8.72 -39.53 -1.25
C LYS A 775 -9.25 -38.15 -0.83
N ASN A 776 -8.45 -37.09 -0.94
CA ASN A 776 -8.78 -35.74 -0.49
C ASN A 776 -8.55 -34.69 -1.60
N PRO A 777 -9.51 -34.49 -2.51
CA PRO A 777 -9.35 -33.60 -3.67
C PRO A 777 -9.15 -32.12 -3.31
N VAL A 778 -9.50 -31.69 -2.09
CA VAL A 778 -9.28 -30.32 -1.60
C VAL A 778 -7.80 -30.04 -1.31
N LEU A 779 -7.03 -31.05 -0.90
CA LEU A 779 -5.58 -30.91 -0.67
C LEU A 779 -4.81 -30.94 -2.00
N ALA A 780 -5.34 -31.59 -3.04
CA ALA A 780 -4.68 -31.71 -4.33
C ALA A 780 -4.48 -30.36 -5.06
N LEU A 781 -5.40 -29.40 -4.89
CA LEU A 781 -5.30 -28.06 -5.48
C LEU A 781 -4.29 -27.14 -4.78
N ILE A 782 -4.02 -27.39 -3.50
CA ILE A 782 -3.09 -26.57 -2.69
C ILE A 782 -1.62 -26.97 -2.95
N PHE A 783 -1.39 -28.21 -3.41
CA PHE A 783 -0.07 -28.83 -3.47
C PHE A 783 0.39 -29.22 -4.89
N GLU A 784 -0.09 -28.56 -5.94
CA GLU A 784 0.32 -28.88 -7.33
C GLU A 784 1.85 -28.81 -7.53
N SER A 785 2.54 -27.86 -6.87
CA SER A 785 4.00 -27.77 -6.89
C SER A 785 4.70 -28.93 -6.18
N GLU A 786 4.10 -29.48 -5.11
CA GLU A 786 4.63 -30.62 -4.37
C GLU A 786 4.45 -31.92 -5.15
N ALA A 787 3.31 -32.08 -5.85
CA ALA A 787 3.05 -33.24 -6.71
C ALA A 787 4.09 -33.36 -7.85
N LEU A 788 4.52 -32.21 -8.41
CA LEU A 788 5.61 -32.18 -9.39
C LEU A 788 6.96 -32.58 -8.78
N ALA A 789 7.28 -32.09 -7.58
CA ALA A 789 8.50 -32.44 -6.86
C ALA A 789 8.56 -33.94 -6.52
N GLU A 790 7.45 -34.51 -6.04
CA GLU A 790 7.32 -35.94 -5.76
C GLU A 790 7.54 -36.79 -7.02
N ARG A 791 6.95 -36.37 -8.15
CA ARG A 791 7.12 -37.07 -9.44
C ARG A 791 8.57 -37.00 -9.93
N ASN A 792 9.22 -35.86 -9.80
CA ASN A 792 10.64 -35.67 -10.16
C ASN A 792 11.55 -36.54 -9.28
N LEU A 793 11.23 -36.66 -7.99
CA LEU A 793 11.97 -37.51 -7.08
C LEU A 793 11.75 -39.00 -7.37
N GLU A 794 10.50 -39.42 -7.61
CA GLU A 794 10.17 -40.80 -8.01
C GLU A 794 10.95 -41.20 -9.27
N LEU A 795 10.99 -40.31 -10.27
CA LEU A 795 11.79 -40.48 -11.48
C LEU A 795 13.27 -40.69 -11.15
N ALA A 796 13.85 -39.83 -10.29
CA ALA A 796 15.25 -39.94 -9.90
C ALA A 796 15.56 -41.27 -9.17
N VAL A 797 14.64 -41.75 -8.33
CA VAL A 797 14.77 -43.04 -7.64
C VAL A 797 14.77 -44.21 -8.62
N TRP A 798 13.86 -44.23 -9.60
CA TRP A 798 13.84 -45.28 -10.63
C TRP A 798 15.12 -45.27 -11.49
N GLN A 799 15.65 -44.08 -11.79
CA GLN A 799 16.92 -43.93 -12.50
C GLN A 799 18.11 -44.46 -11.68
N ASP A 800 18.16 -44.15 -10.38
CA ASP A 800 19.22 -44.62 -9.48
C ASP A 800 19.16 -46.15 -9.29
N LEU A 801 17.97 -46.72 -9.09
CA LEU A 801 17.75 -48.17 -9.01
C LEU A 801 18.16 -48.89 -10.31
N ALA A 802 17.80 -48.34 -11.47
CA ALA A 802 18.21 -48.89 -12.76
C ALA A 802 19.74 -48.93 -12.91
N ALA A 803 20.44 -47.89 -12.46
CA ALA A 803 21.90 -47.85 -12.46
C ALA A 803 22.51 -48.90 -11.52
N ILE A 804 21.93 -49.09 -10.32
CA ILE A 804 22.37 -50.12 -9.36
C ILE A 804 22.18 -51.52 -9.95
N TYR A 805 20.98 -51.84 -10.46
CA TYR A 805 20.70 -53.16 -11.02
C TYR A 805 21.55 -53.47 -12.26
N SER A 806 21.86 -52.45 -13.06
CA SER A 806 22.79 -52.57 -14.20
C SER A 806 24.20 -52.94 -13.74
N LYS A 807 24.71 -52.28 -12.68
CA LYS A 807 26.02 -52.62 -12.09
C LYS A 807 26.05 -54.01 -11.45
N LEU A 808 24.95 -54.45 -10.86
CA LEU A 808 24.81 -55.80 -10.27
C LEU A 808 24.60 -56.91 -11.32
N GLY A 809 24.36 -56.57 -12.59
CA GLY A 809 24.10 -57.53 -13.66
C GLY A 809 22.68 -58.11 -13.68
N SER A 810 21.76 -57.61 -12.85
CA SER A 810 20.33 -58.02 -12.90
C SER A 810 19.62 -57.29 -14.04
N CYS A 811 19.74 -57.84 -15.24
CA CYS A 811 19.11 -57.29 -16.44
C CYS A 811 17.58 -57.14 -16.39
N PRO A 812 16.78 -58.08 -15.83
CA PRO A 812 15.32 -57.94 -15.84
C PRO A 812 14.83 -56.80 -14.94
N ASP A 813 15.39 -56.67 -13.74
CA ASP A 813 14.99 -55.62 -12.79
C ASP A 813 15.40 -54.22 -13.28
N ALA A 814 16.59 -54.10 -13.87
CA ALA A 814 17.05 -52.86 -14.48
C ALA A 814 16.10 -52.39 -15.59
N LYS A 815 15.65 -53.32 -16.45
CA LYS A 815 14.69 -53.03 -17.53
C LYS A 815 13.36 -52.49 -17.01
N ILE A 816 12.81 -53.12 -15.96
CA ILE A 816 11.56 -52.66 -15.34
C ILE A 816 11.73 -51.23 -14.77
N CYS A 817 12.84 -50.97 -14.07
CA CYS A 817 13.10 -49.65 -13.51
C CYS A 817 13.22 -48.57 -14.60
N MET A 818 13.87 -48.87 -15.73
CA MET A 818 13.97 -47.96 -16.87
C MET A 818 12.61 -47.70 -17.52
N ASP A 819 11.80 -48.74 -17.72
CA ASP A 819 10.46 -48.61 -18.31
C ASP A 819 9.56 -47.75 -17.40
N LYS A 820 9.67 -47.90 -16.08
CA LYS A 820 9.00 -47.03 -15.10
C LYS A 820 9.47 -45.58 -15.16
N ALA A 821 10.78 -45.34 -15.24
CA ALA A 821 11.32 -43.98 -15.39
C ALA A 821 10.83 -43.31 -16.68
N LYS A 822 10.79 -44.04 -17.80
CA LYS A 822 10.30 -43.53 -19.10
C LYS A 822 8.80 -43.24 -19.12
N LEU A 823 8.00 -43.99 -18.34
CA LEU A 823 6.57 -43.72 -18.18
C LEU A 823 6.31 -42.42 -17.41
N LEU A 824 7.19 -42.08 -16.45
CA LEU A 824 7.08 -40.84 -15.68
C LEU A 824 7.51 -39.63 -16.49
N ASP A 825 8.69 -39.71 -17.13
CA ASP A 825 9.17 -38.68 -18.04
C ASP A 825 10.04 -39.29 -19.15
N PHE A 826 9.48 -39.27 -20.37
CA PHE A 826 10.17 -39.75 -21.56
C PHE A 826 11.27 -38.79 -22.04
N HIS A 827 11.14 -37.50 -21.74
CA HIS A 827 12.03 -36.44 -22.19
C HIS A 827 13.13 -36.11 -21.16
N SER A 828 13.48 -37.05 -20.29
CA SER A 828 14.58 -36.87 -19.34
C SER A 828 15.93 -37.32 -19.96
N PRO A 829 16.94 -36.42 -20.09
CA PRO A 829 18.28 -36.78 -20.57
C PRO A 829 18.92 -37.89 -19.73
N ARG A 830 18.72 -37.85 -18.40
CA ARG A 830 19.25 -38.82 -17.45
C ARG A 830 18.64 -40.22 -17.63
N SER A 831 17.34 -40.34 -17.95
CA SER A 831 16.70 -41.63 -18.23
C SER A 831 17.33 -42.33 -19.44
N TRP A 832 17.60 -41.57 -20.51
CA TRP A 832 18.27 -42.08 -21.71
C TRP A 832 19.74 -42.40 -21.48
N HIS A 833 20.43 -41.61 -20.66
CA HIS A 833 21.77 -41.92 -20.19
C HIS A 833 21.82 -43.26 -19.46
N THR A 834 20.95 -43.47 -18.45
CA THR A 834 20.89 -44.74 -17.72
C THR A 834 20.56 -45.93 -18.64
N THR A 835 19.72 -45.70 -19.67
CA THR A 835 19.46 -46.71 -20.71
C THR A 835 20.73 -47.03 -21.53
N GLY A 836 21.53 -46.03 -21.88
CA GLY A 836 22.80 -46.21 -22.56
C GLY A 836 23.82 -46.99 -21.71
N VAL A 837 23.94 -46.65 -20.42
CA VAL A 837 24.80 -47.37 -19.46
C VAL A 837 24.37 -48.83 -19.32
N PHE A 838 23.07 -49.11 -19.33
CA PHE A 838 22.55 -50.48 -19.32
C PHE A 838 22.99 -51.28 -20.57
N PHE A 839 22.87 -50.70 -21.77
CA PHE A 839 23.33 -51.36 -23.00
C PHE A 839 24.86 -51.52 -23.02
N GLU A 840 25.59 -50.55 -22.49
CA GLU A 840 27.04 -50.64 -22.33
C GLU A 840 27.44 -51.80 -21.42
N ALA A 841 26.74 -52.00 -20.29
CA ALA A 841 26.95 -53.14 -19.40
C ALA A 841 26.72 -54.50 -20.09
N GLN A 842 25.86 -54.53 -21.11
CA GLN A 842 25.63 -55.71 -21.97
C GLN A 842 26.59 -55.82 -23.16
N SER A 843 27.58 -54.91 -23.27
CA SER A 843 28.49 -54.82 -24.43
C SER A 843 27.79 -54.52 -25.77
N LEU A 844 26.56 -54.01 -25.73
CA LEU A 844 25.79 -53.57 -26.91
C LEU A 844 26.13 -52.12 -27.24
N HIS A 845 27.34 -51.91 -27.77
CA HIS A 845 27.92 -50.57 -27.98
C HIS A 845 27.13 -49.69 -28.96
N LYS A 846 26.45 -50.27 -29.96
CA LYS A 846 25.69 -49.49 -30.96
C LYS A 846 24.41 -48.94 -30.35
N GLU A 847 23.68 -49.76 -29.61
CA GLU A 847 22.47 -49.42 -28.88
C GLU A 847 22.76 -48.42 -27.76
N ALA A 848 23.91 -48.54 -27.11
CA ALA A 848 24.40 -47.57 -26.12
C ALA A 848 24.61 -46.19 -26.75
N LEU A 849 25.32 -46.11 -27.89
CA LEU A 849 25.53 -44.84 -28.61
C LEU A 849 24.23 -44.20 -29.08
N VAL A 850 23.26 -45.00 -29.55
CA VAL A 850 21.93 -44.48 -29.91
C VAL A 850 21.26 -43.86 -28.69
N SER A 851 21.27 -44.55 -27.55
CA SER A 851 20.65 -44.05 -26.31
C SER A 851 21.32 -42.78 -25.80
N PHE A 852 22.66 -42.70 -25.84
CA PHE A 852 23.38 -41.47 -25.50
C PHE A 852 23.12 -40.34 -26.49
N SER A 853 23.00 -40.64 -27.80
CA SER A 853 22.65 -39.62 -28.79
C SER A 853 21.25 -39.04 -28.59
N VAL A 854 20.29 -39.86 -28.14
CA VAL A 854 18.96 -39.38 -27.76
C VAL A 854 19.05 -38.48 -26.53
N SER A 855 19.83 -38.87 -25.51
CA SER A 855 20.10 -38.04 -24.33
C SER A 855 20.66 -36.66 -24.73
N LEU A 856 21.67 -36.62 -25.60
CA LEU A 856 22.31 -35.39 -26.08
C LEU A 856 21.44 -34.59 -27.05
N SER A 857 20.47 -35.22 -27.72
CA SER A 857 19.48 -34.50 -28.54
C SER A 857 18.43 -33.76 -27.70
N ILE A 858 18.20 -34.23 -26.47
CA ILE A 858 17.32 -33.56 -25.50
C ILE A 858 18.09 -32.46 -24.78
N ASP A 859 19.27 -32.78 -24.24
CA ASP A 859 20.17 -31.83 -23.59
C ASP A 859 21.62 -31.99 -24.12
N PRO A 860 22.05 -31.09 -25.03
CA PRO A 860 23.40 -31.14 -25.60
C PRO A 860 24.53 -30.99 -24.58
N ASP A 861 24.26 -30.37 -23.43
CA ASP A 861 25.25 -30.04 -22.41
C ASP A 861 25.27 -31.08 -21.26
N TYR A 862 24.55 -32.19 -21.42
CA TYR A 862 24.49 -33.25 -20.40
C TYR A 862 25.81 -34.04 -20.29
N VAL A 863 26.70 -33.56 -19.42
CA VAL A 863 28.08 -34.06 -19.22
C VAL A 863 28.19 -35.59 -19.07
N PRO A 864 27.37 -36.29 -18.26
CA PRO A 864 27.50 -37.74 -18.12
C PRO A 864 27.35 -38.51 -19.44
N SER A 865 26.41 -38.11 -20.31
CA SER A 865 26.25 -38.75 -21.63
C SER A 865 27.39 -38.41 -22.58
N ILE A 866 27.95 -37.20 -22.51
CA ILE A 866 29.13 -36.82 -23.29
C ILE A 866 30.32 -37.73 -22.95
N VAL A 867 30.59 -37.92 -21.65
CA VAL A 867 31.69 -38.76 -21.16
C VAL A 867 31.46 -40.23 -21.52
N SER A 868 30.26 -40.79 -21.28
CA SER A 868 29.97 -42.19 -21.63
C SER A 868 29.99 -42.44 -23.15
N THR A 869 29.60 -41.47 -23.97
CA THR A 869 29.76 -41.56 -25.43
C THR A 869 31.24 -41.66 -25.79
N ALA A 870 32.10 -40.83 -25.19
CA ALA A 870 33.55 -40.91 -25.41
C ALA A 870 34.13 -42.25 -24.97
N ASP A 871 33.71 -42.78 -23.82
CA ASP A 871 34.17 -44.08 -23.30
C ASP A 871 33.77 -45.24 -24.24
N VAL A 872 32.54 -45.24 -24.76
CA VAL A 872 32.10 -46.24 -25.75
C VAL A 872 32.86 -46.07 -27.08
N LEU A 873 33.09 -44.83 -27.53
CA LEU A 873 33.89 -44.57 -28.73
C LEU A 873 35.33 -45.08 -28.57
N MET A 874 35.95 -44.94 -27.39
CA MET A 874 37.28 -45.49 -27.13
C MET A 874 37.31 -47.02 -27.24
N LYS A 875 36.23 -47.71 -26.83
CA LYS A 875 36.10 -49.17 -26.95
C LYS A 875 35.95 -49.65 -28.40
N LEU A 876 35.39 -48.82 -29.28
CA LEU A 876 35.21 -49.14 -30.71
C LEU A 876 36.51 -49.12 -31.53
N GLY A 877 37.60 -48.52 -31.00
CA GLY A 877 38.95 -48.63 -31.57
C GLY A 877 39.72 -47.31 -31.67
N LYS A 878 40.96 -47.36 -32.21
CA LYS A 878 41.84 -46.18 -32.28
C LYS A 878 41.36 -45.08 -33.23
N GLN A 879 40.55 -45.41 -34.23
CA GLN A 879 40.08 -44.45 -35.25
C GLN A 879 39.16 -43.38 -34.67
N SER A 880 38.51 -43.65 -33.55
CA SER A 880 37.56 -42.75 -32.87
C SER A 880 38.21 -41.90 -31.77
N PHE A 881 39.51 -42.06 -31.47
CA PHE A 881 40.18 -41.29 -30.41
C PHE A 881 40.11 -39.76 -30.58
N PRO A 882 40.27 -39.18 -31.79
CA PRO A 882 40.14 -37.74 -31.96
C PRO A 882 38.72 -37.25 -31.63
N VAL A 883 37.70 -38.01 -32.01
CA VAL A 883 36.28 -37.70 -31.73
C VAL A 883 35.99 -37.84 -30.24
N ALA A 884 36.45 -38.92 -29.60
CA ALA A 884 36.32 -39.13 -28.16
C ALA A 884 36.99 -38.00 -27.36
N ARG A 885 38.20 -37.58 -27.77
CA ARG A 885 38.89 -36.43 -27.16
C ARG A 885 38.08 -35.14 -27.30
N SER A 886 37.47 -34.89 -28.46
CA SER A 886 36.62 -33.71 -28.64
C SER A 886 35.42 -33.72 -27.69
N PHE A 887 34.77 -34.86 -27.49
CA PHE A 887 33.68 -35.00 -26.51
C PHE A 887 34.20 -34.76 -25.09
N LEU A 888 35.33 -35.35 -24.70
CA LEU A 888 35.91 -35.17 -23.36
C LEU A 888 36.35 -33.71 -23.09
N MET A 889 36.93 -33.04 -24.08
CA MET A 889 37.27 -31.61 -23.96
C MET A 889 36.02 -30.74 -23.84
N ASN A 890 34.94 -31.09 -24.54
CA ASN A 890 33.65 -30.41 -24.34
C ASN A 890 33.08 -30.65 -22.94
N ALA A 891 33.13 -31.90 -22.45
CA ALA A 891 32.72 -32.25 -21.10
C ALA A 891 33.48 -31.43 -20.04
N LEU A 892 34.80 -31.29 -20.18
CA LEU A 892 35.63 -30.50 -19.27
C LEU A 892 35.40 -28.99 -19.38
N ARG A 893 34.98 -28.49 -20.54
CA ARG A 893 34.58 -27.09 -20.70
C ARG A 893 33.31 -26.77 -19.90
N LEU A 894 32.39 -27.73 -19.83
CA LEU A 894 31.12 -27.63 -19.09
C LEU A 894 31.31 -27.92 -17.59
N ASP A 895 32.02 -28.99 -17.23
CA ASP A 895 32.38 -29.36 -15.86
C ASP A 895 33.88 -29.67 -15.75
N PRO A 896 34.70 -28.67 -15.39
CA PRO A 896 36.15 -28.86 -15.23
C PRO A 896 36.52 -29.82 -14.09
N THR A 897 35.60 -30.03 -13.14
CA THR A 897 35.85 -30.86 -11.95
C THR A 897 35.53 -32.33 -12.18
N ASN A 898 35.10 -32.71 -13.39
CA ASN A 898 34.73 -34.07 -13.73
C ASN A 898 35.95 -35.00 -13.78
N HIS A 899 36.20 -35.74 -12.70
CA HIS A 899 37.34 -36.65 -12.60
C HIS A 899 37.29 -37.79 -13.64
N GLN A 900 36.10 -38.24 -14.08
CA GLN A 900 35.95 -39.31 -15.05
C GLN A 900 36.43 -38.86 -16.44
N ALA A 901 36.11 -37.62 -16.83
CA ALA A 901 36.57 -37.08 -18.10
C ALA A 901 38.11 -36.96 -18.17
N TRP A 902 38.74 -36.48 -17.09
CA TRP A 902 40.20 -36.46 -16.95
C TRP A 902 40.83 -37.86 -17.02
N PHE A 903 40.21 -38.83 -16.35
CA PHE A 903 40.67 -40.23 -16.39
C PHE A 903 40.60 -40.80 -17.81
N SER A 904 39.50 -40.58 -18.54
CA SER A 904 39.34 -41.05 -19.93
C SER A 904 40.33 -40.37 -20.87
N LEU A 905 40.65 -39.08 -20.69
CA LEU A 905 41.72 -38.41 -21.43
C LEU A 905 43.11 -39.01 -21.14
N GLY A 906 43.38 -39.36 -19.88
CA GLY A 906 44.59 -40.09 -19.48
C GLY A 906 44.71 -41.44 -20.18
N LEU A 907 43.60 -42.19 -20.28
CA LEU A 907 43.55 -43.46 -21.02
C LEU A 907 43.81 -43.29 -22.52
N ILE A 908 43.21 -42.29 -23.17
CA ILE A 908 43.48 -41.99 -24.60
C ILE A 908 44.97 -41.68 -24.78
N SER A 909 45.53 -40.78 -23.95
CA SER A 909 46.93 -40.36 -24.04
C SER A 909 47.91 -41.51 -23.80
N LYS A 910 47.57 -42.41 -22.86
CA LYS A 910 48.32 -43.66 -22.63
C LYS A 910 48.29 -44.58 -23.86
N MET A 911 47.13 -44.73 -24.51
CA MET A 911 46.99 -45.57 -25.72
C MET A 911 47.68 -44.99 -26.96
N GLU A 912 47.86 -43.68 -27.02
CA GLU A 912 48.63 -42.98 -28.05
C GLU A 912 50.15 -42.97 -27.79
N GLY A 913 50.57 -43.25 -26.55
CA GLY A 913 51.99 -43.33 -26.15
C GLY A 913 52.55 -42.08 -25.44
N SER A 914 51.73 -41.06 -25.21
CA SER A 914 52.10 -39.82 -24.51
C SER A 914 52.05 -40.00 -22.99
N LEU A 915 53.07 -40.66 -22.43
CA LEU A 915 53.08 -41.08 -21.01
C LEU A 915 53.09 -39.90 -20.01
N GLN A 916 53.75 -38.78 -20.32
CA GLN A 916 53.80 -37.61 -19.43
C GLN A 916 52.42 -36.97 -19.27
N GLN A 917 51.77 -36.63 -20.39
CA GLN A 917 50.40 -36.08 -20.37
C GLN A 917 49.40 -37.03 -19.72
N ALA A 918 49.55 -38.35 -19.94
CA ALA A 918 48.72 -39.33 -19.27
C ALA A 918 48.89 -39.28 -17.74
N ALA A 919 50.13 -39.15 -17.24
CA ALA A 919 50.40 -39.01 -15.82
C ALA A 919 49.76 -37.74 -15.24
N ASP A 920 49.88 -36.60 -15.93
CA ASP A 920 49.27 -35.33 -15.51
C ASP A 920 47.74 -35.45 -15.42
N PHE A 921 47.09 -36.05 -16.43
CA PHE A 921 45.65 -36.27 -16.43
C PHE A 921 45.18 -37.25 -15.35
N PHE A 922 45.94 -38.31 -15.08
CA PHE A 922 45.62 -39.23 -13.99
C PHE A 922 45.80 -38.59 -12.61
N GLN A 923 46.81 -37.73 -12.44
CA GLN A 923 47.00 -36.98 -11.21
C GLN A 923 45.82 -36.04 -10.95
N ALA A 924 45.42 -35.25 -11.96
CA ALA A 924 44.26 -34.37 -11.86
C ALA A 924 42.96 -35.15 -11.57
N ALA A 925 42.74 -36.28 -12.25
CA ALA A 925 41.59 -37.14 -11.99
C ALA A 925 41.57 -37.68 -10.56
N TYR A 926 42.74 -38.05 -10.01
CA TYR A 926 42.84 -38.57 -8.66
C TYR A 926 42.53 -37.49 -7.60
N GLU A 927 43.11 -36.31 -7.74
CA GLU A 927 42.88 -35.17 -6.84
C GLU A 927 41.41 -34.71 -6.84
N LEU A 928 40.79 -34.63 -8.02
CA LEU A 928 39.38 -34.29 -8.15
C LEU A 928 38.45 -35.38 -7.60
N LYS A 929 38.81 -36.66 -7.74
CA LYS A 929 38.06 -37.77 -7.16
C LYS A 929 38.06 -37.72 -5.63
N LEU A 930 39.20 -37.39 -5.02
CA LEU A 930 39.32 -37.29 -3.56
C LEU A 930 38.44 -36.19 -2.96
N SER A 931 38.12 -35.16 -3.74
CA SER A 931 37.30 -34.01 -3.33
C SER A 931 35.88 -34.03 -3.92
N ALA A 932 35.46 -35.13 -4.56
CA ALA A 932 34.14 -35.25 -5.18
C ALA A 932 33.06 -35.66 -4.15
N PRO A 933 31.92 -34.93 -4.04
CA PRO A 933 30.80 -35.34 -3.22
C PRO A 933 30.11 -36.57 -3.82
N ALA A 934 29.38 -37.31 -2.99
CA ALA A 934 28.63 -38.49 -3.40
C ALA A 934 27.51 -38.18 -4.44
N GLN A 935 27.00 -36.94 -4.43
CA GLN A 935 26.02 -36.44 -5.39
C GLN A 935 26.43 -35.05 -5.87
N SER A 936 26.09 -34.70 -7.12
CA SER A 936 26.20 -33.32 -7.62
C SER A 936 25.48 -32.34 -6.69
N LEU A 937 26.14 -31.19 -6.46
CA LEU A 937 25.62 -30.05 -5.71
C LEU A 937 24.70 -29.16 -6.56
N VAL A 938 24.82 -29.27 -7.88
CA VAL A 938 24.05 -28.56 -8.90
C VAL A 938 22.98 -29.45 -9.48
#